data_AF-A0A835MEW4-F1
#
_entry.id   AF-A0A835MEW4-F1
#
_cell.length_a   1.000
_cell.length_b   1.000
_cell.length_c   1.000
_cell.angle_alpha   90.00
_cell.angle_beta   90.00
_cell.angle_gamma   90.00
#
_symmetry.space_group_name_H-M   'P 1'
#
loop_
_entity.id
_entity.type
_entity.pdbx_description
1 polymer ?
#
loop_
_entity_poly.entity_id
_entity_poly.type
_entity_poly.pdbx_seq_one_letter_code
_entity_poly.pdbx_strand_id
1 'polypeptide(L)'
;MQKVGVHRVLRHCVVLLPLSGSGRVLVGGFFSLCSISHRRDQSSRIWTVSEDIKSLRLITAIKTPYLPDGRFDLEAYDALMHMQIVNGAEAVIVGGTTGEGHLMSWDEHIMLIGHTVNCFGGSIKVIGNTGSNSTREAVHASEQGFAVGMHAALHVNPYYGKTSLDGLVSHFEAILNMGPSIIYNVPLRTGQDIPPSVIHCIGPHANFAGIKECVGNDRIKEYTEKGIVVWSGNDDQCHDARWIFGARGVITVTSNLVPGLMHELMFGGKNPSLNSKLMPLIEWLFREPNPIGMNTALAQLGVVRPVFRLPYVPLPLSKRIEFVNIVKELGRENFVGEKDVQAALTGNVEYLVNLLKEDPLMLHSVALESTETPLHVATLAGHISFVKFIIGLKPEFIGQLNRDGFTPIHIAAANGYSEIVKELLKVNRDYCRLTSRNGNTPLHYAAIRAGDREIEEILRSAGGMKAQEPLSIVATQPASQAQVVLTDNRLDTSELSRLDQLVEYFGFQTGKDSSSNVRDALLVIATLIATTTYQAGLSPPGGVWADDSKPGDLKPHIAGKAILSSKSWIQFGSFFICNTVGFDLSLFFITVLTARFPLRLELQLCLFALTFTYHVGCENEDKEIQGLKQVGLFVCELFELKIAFPAVCGFGSPCTLSSFVYVFGLNPTWYVAVAISVVMTSNAFRTLLGESLPI
;
A
#
# COMPACT_ATOMS: atom_id res chain seq x y z
N MET A 1 29.60 44.70 17.99
CA MET A 1 28.67 45.05 19.08
C MET A 1 27.33 45.45 18.47
N GLN A 2 26.31 44.59 18.53
CA GLN A 2 24.92 45.02 18.53
C GLN A 2 24.07 43.84 18.99
N LYS A 3 23.29 44.08 20.05
CA LYS A 3 22.42 43.13 20.76
C LYS A 3 21.19 42.84 19.90
N VAL A 4 20.88 41.56 19.68
CA VAL A 4 19.57 41.13 19.19
C VAL A 4 18.75 40.71 20.41
N GLY A 5 17.68 41.47 20.65
CA GLY A 5 16.74 41.24 21.75
C GLY A 5 15.76 40.12 21.44
N VAL A 6 15.58 39.26 22.44
CA VAL A 6 14.59 38.19 22.52
C VAL A 6 13.22 38.78 22.90
N HIS A 7 12.16 38.45 22.17
CA HIS A 7 10.77 38.49 22.66
C HIS A 7 9.98 37.36 21.98
N ARG A 8 9.80 36.22 22.66
CA ARG A 8 8.69 35.85 23.58
C ARG A 8 7.33 35.74 22.89
N VAL A 9 7.02 34.48 22.56
CA VAL A 9 5.71 33.90 22.25
C VAL A 9 4.72 34.17 23.41
N LEU A 10 3.47 34.55 23.06
CA LEU A 10 2.20 34.07 23.64
C LEU A 10 1.04 35.09 23.43
N ARG A 11 -0.04 34.66 22.77
CA ARG A 11 -1.44 34.59 23.27
C ARG A 11 -2.49 34.87 22.18
N HIS A 12 -3.48 33.97 22.18
CA HIS A 12 -4.81 34.15 21.60
C HIS A 12 -5.42 35.51 21.92
N CYS A 13 -6.08 36.11 20.93
CA CYS A 13 -7.15 37.08 21.12
C CYS A 13 -8.29 36.73 20.17
N VAL A 14 -9.30 36.05 20.72
CA VAL A 14 -10.67 36.10 20.22
C VAL A 14 -11.16 37.52 20.46
N VAL A 15 -11.54 38.24 19.40
CA VAL A 15 -12.24 39.52 19.51
C VAL A 15 -13.67 39.31 19.05
N LEU A 16 -14.58 39.25 20.03
CA LEU A 16 -16.02 39.40 19.86
C LEU A 16 -16.35 40.90 19.80
N LEU A 17 -17.12 41.32 18.79
CA LEU A 17 -17.85 42.59 18.80
C LEU A 17 -19.31 42.34 18.41
N PRO A 18 -20.28 43.11 18.96
CA PRO A 18 -21.67 42.71 19.08
C PRO A 18 -22.51 43.10 17.85
N LEU A 19 -23.41 42.22 17.42
CA LEU A 19 -24.49 42.56 16.50
C LEU A 19 -25.80 42.74 17.30
N SER A 20 -26.28 43.98 17.34
CA SER A 20 -27.66 44.28 17.72
C SER A 20 -28.61 43.93 16.58
N GLY A 21 -29.67 43.19 16.90
CA GLY A 21 -30.95 43.31 16.21
C GLY A 21 -31.20 42.38 15.03
N SER A 22 -31.75 41.21 15.35
CA SER A 22 -32.73 40.44 14.54
C SER A 22 -32.42 40.15 13.08
N GLY A 23 -31.98 38.92 12.80
CA GLY A 23 -31.98 38.34 11.45
C GLY A 23 -31.71 36.84 11.49
N ARG A 24 -32.61 36.04 10.90
CA ARG A 24 -32.59 34.57 10.83
C ARG A 24 -31.31 34.05 10.16
N VAL A 25 -30.80 32.93 10.67
CA VAL A 25 -29.63 32.20 10.15
C VAL A 25 -30.02 31.35 8.93
N LEU A 26 -29.36 31.58 7.81
CA LEU A 26 -29.15 30.63 6.72
C LEU A 26 -27.80 30.98 6.09
N VAL A 27 -26.76 30.24 6.43
CA VAL A 27 -25.40 30.45 5.89
C VAL A 27 -25.06 29.29 4.98
N GLY A 28 -25.17 29.53 3.68
CA GLY A 28 -24.29 28.95 2.67
C GLY A 28 -23.33 30.05 2.19
N GLY A 29 -22.05 29.73 2.08
CA GLY A 29 -21.02 30.56 1.42
C GLY A 29 -19.89 29.64 0.98
N PHE A 30 -19.60 29.46 -0.32
CA PHE A 30 -18.93 30.41 -1.22
C PHE A 30 -17.75 31.12 -0.55
N PHE A 31 -16.60 30.44 -0.49
CA PHE A 31 -15.32 31.09 -0.23
C PHE A 31 -14.80 31.74 -1.53
N SER A 32 -14.98 33.05 -1.59
CA SER A 32 -14.22 33.94 -2.47
C SER A 32 -12.87 34.22 -1.81
N LEU A 33 -11.78 33.75 -2.44
CA LEU A 33 -10.42 34.11 -2.05
C LEU A 33 -10.15 35.56 -2.43
N CYS A 34 -10.27 36.45 -1.46
CA CYS A 34 -9.88 37.85 -1.59
C CYS A 34 -8.35 37.97 -1.54
N SER A 35 -7.83 38.71 -2.51
CA SER A 35 -6.42 39.03 -2.75
C SER A 35 -5.74 39.65 -1.52
N ILE A 36 -4.82 38.90 -0.90
CA ILE A 36 -3.78 39.48 -0.04
C ILE A 36 -2.64 39.90 -0.96
N SER A 37 -2.70 41.15 -1.39
CA SER A 37 -1.60 41.87 -2.03
C SER A 37 -0.49 42.12 -1.00
N HIS A 38 0.40 41.14 -0.83
CA HIS A 38 1.80 41.46 -0.54
C HIS A 38 2.50 41.59 -1.88
N ARG A 39 2.96 42.81 -2.20
CA ARG A 39 3.94 43.06 -3.25
C ARG A 39 5.21 42.27 -2.92
N ARG A 40 5.25 41.00 -3.32
CA ARG A 40 6.49 40.30 -3.61
C ARG A 40 6.87 40.66 -5.03
N ASP A 41 8.08 41.16 -5.14
CA ASP A 41 8.75 41.56 -6.36
C ASP A 41 8.53 40.52 -7.49
N GLN A 42 7.95 40.95 -8.61
CA GLN A 42 7.62 40.10 -9.76
C GLN A 42 8.82 39.91 -10.73
N SER A 43 9.99 40.46 -10.42
CA SER A 43 11.19 40.28 -11.24
C SER A 43 12.10 39.17 -10.70
N SER A 44 11.69 37.90 -10.90
CA SER A 44 12.56 36.70 -11.12
C SER A 44 11.88 35.38 -10.72
N ARG A 45 10.77 34.98 -11.37
CA ARG A 45 10.44 33.55 -11.42
C ARG A 45 11.35 32.91 -12.48
N ILE A 46 12.52 32.43 -12.05
CA ILE A 46 13.35 31.56 -12.89
C ILE A 46 12.59 30.24 -13.00
N TRP A 47 11.83 30.06 -14.07
CA TRP A 47 11.25 28.76 -14.40
C TRP A 47 12.40 27.77 -14.56
N THR A 48 12.27 26.58 -13.96
CA THR A 48 13.26 25.51 -14.20
C THR A 48 13.23 25.18 -15.68
N VAL A 49 14.39 25.28 -16.32
CA VAL A 49 14.52 24.91 -17.73
C VAL A 49 14.77 23.42 -17.84
N SER A 50 14.32 22.80 -18.93
CA SER A 50 14.49 21.35 -19.17
C SER A 50 15.94 20.88 -19.02
N GLU A 51 16.91 21.76 -19.28
CA GLU A 51 18.34 21.46 -19.16
C GLU A 51 18.78 21.15 -17.72
N ASP A 52 18.19 21.83 -16.72
CA ASP A 52 18.45 21.53 -15.32
C ASP A 52 18.00 20.10 -14.99
N ILE A 53 16.83 19.71 -15.49
CA ILE A 53 16.28 18.36 -15.29
C ILE A 53 17.14 17.31 -15.99
N LYS A 54 17.60 17.58 -17.22
CA LYS A 54 18.48 16.71 -18.00
C LYS A 54 19.83 16.41 -17.34
N SER A 55 20.29 17.28 -16.44
CA SER A 55 21.57 17.14 -15.76
C SER A 55 21.56 16.09 -14.63
N LEU A 56 20.37 15.85 -14.04
CA LEU A 56 20.15 14.99 -12.88
C LEU A 56 20.51 13.53 -13.16
N ARG A 57 21.15 12.85 -12.23
CA ARG A 57 21.55 11.44 -12.33
C ARG A 57 20.86 10.55 -11.30
N LEU A 58 20.68 11.02 -10.07
CA LEU A 58 20.04 10.27 -9.01
C LEU A 58 18.70 10.89 -8.64
N ILE A 59 17.62 10.25 -9.10
CA ILE A 59 16.25 10.69 -8.83
C ILE A 59 15.55 9.61 -8.00
N THR A 60 15.14 9.92 -6.78
CA THR A 60 14.46 8.97 -5.89
C THR A 60 12.95 8.98 -6.15
N ALA A 61 12.36 7.85 -6.52
CA ALA A 61 10.91 7.68 -6.47
C ALA A 61 10.48 7.50 -5.00
N ILE A 62 10.27 8.60 -4.29
CA ILE A 62 10.09 8.62 -2.84
C ILE A 62 8.80 7.91 -2.41
N LYS A 63 8.85 7.13 -1.33
CA LYS A 63 7.66 6.55 -0.72
C LYS A 63 6.85 7.61 0.04
N THR A 64 5.51 7.51 -0.01
CA THR A 64 4.56 8.30 0.78
C THR A 64 4.09 7.56 2.04
N PRO A 65 4.62 7.82 3.25
CA PRO A 65 4.23 7.11 4.47
C PRO A 65 2.82 7.50 4.97
N TYR A 66 2.24 6.63 5.81
CA TYR A 66 0.85 6.74 6.26
C TYR A 66 0.71 6.70 7.79
N LEU A 67 -0.23 7.48 8.31
CA LEU A 67 -0.73 7.43 9.68
C LEU A 67 -1.60 6.17 9.89
N PRO A 68 -1.89 5.76 11.14
CA PRO A 68 -2.69 4.56 11.44
C PRO A 68 -4.08 4.53 10.80
N ASP A 69 -4.63 5.70 10.46
CA ASP A 69 -5.94 5.86 9.81
C ASP A 69 -5.86 5.94 8.27
N GLY A 70 -4.66 5.78 7.69
CA GLY A 70 -4.42 5.78 6.25
C GLY A 70 -4.14 7.16 5.64
N ARG A 71 -4.25 8.27 6.37
CA ARG A 71 -3.83 9.61 5.89
C ARG A 71 -2.31 9.70 5.76
N PHE A 72 -1.79 10.69 5.05
CA PHE A 72 -0.33 10.87 4.94
C PHE A 72 0.32 11.19 6.28
N ASP A 73 1.46 10.56 6.55
CA ASP A 73 2.33 10.90 7.67
C ASP A 73 3.40 11.89 7.17
N LEU A 74 3.07 13.18 7.13
CA LEU A 74 3.97 14.21 6.60
C LEU A 74 5.27 14.34 7.41
N GLU A 75 5.26 14.02 8.70
CA GLU A 75 6.47 14.01 9.55
C GLU A 75 7.45 12.92 9.08
N ALA A 76 6.95 11.69 8.89
CA ALA A 76 7.76 10.61 8.33
C ALA A 76 8.21 10.90 6.89
N TYR A 77 7.36 11.55 6.09
CA TYR A 77 7.71 11.95 4.72
C TYR A 77 8.88 12.94 4.71
N ASP A 78 8.81 13.97 5.55
CA ASP A 78 9.84 15.01 5.67
C ASP A 78 11.18 14.41 6.15
N ALA A 79 11.14 13.47 7.09
CA ALA A 79 12.32 12.73 7.53
C ALA A 79 12.96 11.92 6.38
N LEU A 80 12.16 11.21 5.58
CA LEU A 80 12.67 10.50 4.40
C LEU A 80 13.28 11.47 3.39
N MET A 81 12.65 12.62 3.15
CA MET A 81 13.17 13.68 2.28
C MET A 81 14.53 14.19 2.74
N HIS A 82 14.68 14.49 4.04
CA HIS A 82 15.96 14.88 4.62
C HIS A 82 17.04 13.81 4.43
N MET A 83 16.72 12.54 4.67
CA MET A 83 17.66 11.43 4.46
C MET A 83 18.10 11.32 3.00
N GLN A 84 17.21 11.58 2.03
CA GLN A 84 17.58 11.61 0.62
C GLN A 84 18.53 12.78 0.29
N ILE A 85 18.22 13.98 0.76
CA ILE A 85 19.03 15.19 0.50
C ILE A 85 20.44 15.03 1.07
N VAL A 86 20.56 14.59 2.33
CA VAL A 86 21.86 14.41 3.01
C VAL A 86 22.74 13.37 2.29
N ASN A 87 22.12 12.36 1.66
CA ASN A 87 22.82 11.30 0.94
C ASN A 87 22.98 11.60 -0.58
N GLY A 88 22.72 12.84 -1.01
CA GLY A 88 23.05 13.29 -2.36
C GLY A 88 22.02 12.95 -3.45
N ALA A 89 20.77 12.63 -3.10
CA ALA A 89 19.71 12.59 -4.10
C ALA A 89 19.49 14.00 -4.69
N GLU A 90 19.46 14.11 -6.02
CA GLU A 90 19.35 15.41 -6.71
C GLU A 90 17.91 15.79 -7.01
N ALA A 91 17.02 14.79 -7.08
CA ALA A 91 15.60 14.98 -7.31
C ALA A 91 14.74 13.89 -6.67
N VAL A 92 13.45 14.19 -6.51
CA VAL A 92 12.43 13.21 -6.10
C VAL A 92 11.24 13.18 -7.05
N ILE A 93 10.67 11.98 -7.25
CA ILE A 93 9.34 11.82 -7.85
C ILE A 93 8.29 11.77 -6.74
N VAL A 94 7.42 12.77 -6.66
CA VAL A 94 6.33 12.82 -5.68
C VAL A 94 5.10 12.09 -6.22
N GLY A 95 4.62 11.09 -5.47
CA GLY A 95 3.46 10.28 -5.85
C GLY A 95 3.67 9.47 -7.14
N GLY A 96 4.90 9.01 -7.40
CA GLY A 96 5.14 8.02 -8.46
C GLY A 96 4.50 6.66 -8.15
N THR A 97 4.79 5.63 -8.94
CA THR A 97 4.33 4.25 -8.65
C THR A 97 4.77 3.79 -7.25
N THR A 98 6.02 4.06 -6.87
CA THR A 98 6.58 3.75 -5.54
C THR A 98 5.96 4.61 -4.44
N GLY A 99 5.64 5.86 -4.77
CA GLY A 99 4.94 6.79 -3.87
C GLY A 99 3.44 6.54 -3.79
N GLU A 100 2.91 5.51 -4.47
CA GLU A 100 1.50 5.13 -4.48
C GLU A 100 0.54 6.24 -4.95
N GLY A 101 0.96 7.09 -5.90
CA GLY A 101 0.10 8.18 -6.41
C GLY A 101 -1.25 7.72 -6.97
N HIS A 102 -1.31 6.50 -7.51
CA HIS A 102 -2.54 5.89 -8.00
C HIS A 102 -3.56 5.52 -6.89
N LEU A 103 -3.16 5.58 -5.62
CA LEU A 103 -4.04 5.42 -4.45
C LEU A 103 -4.37 6.77 -3.77
N MET A 104 -3.91 7.88 -4.36
CA MET A 104 -4.19 9.22 -3.87
C MET A 104 -5.41 9.79 -4.56
N SER A 105 -6.15 10.57 -3.81
CA SER A 105 -7.01 11.58 -4.40
C SER A 105 -6.14 12.73 -4.96
N TRP A 106 -6.63 13.44 -5.99
CA TRP A 106 -5.86 14.51 -6.62
C TRP A 106 -5.54 15.67 -5.66
N ASP A 107 -6.43 15.98 -4.72
CA ASP A 107 -6.19 16.99 -3.68
C ASP A 107 -5.06 16.59 -2.73
N GLU A 108 -5.04 15.35 -2.25
CA GLU A 108 -3.91 14.82 -1.46
C GLU A 108 -2.61 14.87 -2.26
N HIS A 109 -2.62 14.46 -3.54
CA HIS A 109 -1.42 14.40 -4.38
C HIS A 109 -0.85 15.79 -4.66
N ILE A 110 -1.69 16.75 -5.06
CA ILE A 110 -1.27 18.14 -5.30
C ILE A 110 -0.81 18.81 -3.99
N MET A 111 -1.46 18.51 -2.85
CA MET A 111 -1.01 18.96 -1.53
C MET A 111 0.41 18.44 -1.24
N LEU A 112 0.69 17.16 -1.49
CA LEU A 112 2.01 16.58 -1.24
C LEU A 112 3.08 17.19 -2.16
N ILE A 113 2.75 17.43 -3.44
CA ILE A 113 3.65 18.13 -4.37
C ILE A 113 3.96 19.55 -3.85
N GLY A 114 2.94 20.32 -3.51
CA GLY A 114 3.09 21.69 -3.00
C GLY A 114 3.85 21.75 -1.68
N HIS A 115 3.59 20.82 -0.77
CA HIS A 115 4.34 20.64 0.48
C HIS A 115 5.83 20.39 0.21
N THR A 116 6.12 19.44 -0.68
CA THR A 116 7.51 19.08 -1.03
C THR A 116 8.26 20.25 -1.66
N VAL A 117 7.61 21.01 -2.56
CA VAL A 117 8.18 22.22 -3.15
C VAL A 117 8.47 23.26 -2.08
N ASN A 118 7.50 23.52 -1.20
CA ASN A 118 7.61 24.56 -0.18
C ASN A 118 8.72 24.26 0.85
N CYS A 119 8.83 23.00 1.28
CA CYS A 119 9.80 22.62 2.31
C CYS A 119 11.20 22.32 1.75
N PHE A 120 11.29 21.76 0.55
CA PHE A 120 12.54 21.19 0.03
C PHE A 120 12.97 21.69 -1.34
N GLY A 121 12.13 22.42 -2.07
CA GLY A 121 12.37 22.80 -3.46
C GLY A 121 13.63 23.65 -3.70
N GLY A 122 14.14 24.31 -2.66
CA GLY A 122 15.43 25.01 -2.72
C GLY A 122 16.67 24.10 -2.63
N SER A 123 16.49 22.87 -2.15
CA SER A 123 17.59 21.92 -1.87
C SER A 123 17.57 20.69 -2.78
N ILE A 124 16.42 20.34 -3.34
CA ILE A 124 16.24 19.17 -4.21
C ILE A 124 15.20 19.46 -5.30
N LYS A 125 15.40 18.93 -6.51
CA LYS A 125 14.39 19.08 -7.57
C LYS A 125 13.17 18.21 -7.27
N VAL A 126 12.00 18.82 -7.39
CA VAL A 126 10.70 18.19 -7.12
C VAL A 126 10.00 17.91 -8.44
N ILE A 127 9.80 16.64 -8.76
CA ILE A 127 9.13 16.17 -9.98
C ILE A 127 7.78 15.56 -9.58
N GLY A 128 6.68 16.17 -9.98
CA GLY A 128 5.34 15.65 -9.68
C GLY A 128 4.96 14.54 -10.66
N ASN A 129 4.49 13.40 -10.17
CA ASN A 129 3.86 12.40 -11.04
C ASN A 129 2.40 12.79 -11.32
N THR A 130 2.20 13.66 -12.31
CA THR A 130 0.88 14.17 -12.72
C THR A 130 0.38 13.49 -14.00
N GLY A 131 1.00 12.38 -14.42
CA GLY A 131 0.50 11.54 -15.51
C GLY A 131 -0.79 10.78 -15.15
N SER A 132 -1.67 10.62 -16.13
CA SER A 132 -2.92 9.86 -16.01
C SER A 132 -3.24 9.19 -17.34
N ASN A 133 -4.07 8.13 -17.32
CA ASN A 133 -4.63 7.57 -18.54
C ASN A 133 -5.74 8.43 -19.16
N SER A 134 -6.24 9.40 -18.39
CA SER A 134 -7.16 10.43 -18.82
C SER A 134 -6.39 11.71 -19.15
N THR A 135 -6.38 12.12 -20.42
CA THR A 135 -5.69 13.36 -20.85
C THR A 135 -6.18 14.58 -20.07
N ARG A 136 -7.49 14.65 -19.76
CA ARG A 136 -8.06 15.76 -18.98
C ARG A 136 -7.46 15.82 -17.57
N GLU A 137 -7.33 14.68 -16.91
CA GLU A 137 -6.73 14.64 -15.57
C GLU A 137 -5.24 14.95 -15.61
N ALA A 138 -4.51 14.40 -16.58
CA ALA A 138 -3.09 14.68 -16.75
C ALA A 138 -2.83 16.18 -16.97
N VAL A 139 -3.65 16.82 -17.81
CA VAL A 139 -3.63 18.27 -18.04
C VAL A 139 -3.91 19.03 -16.74
N HIS A 140 -5.02 18.73 -16.06
CA HIS A 140 -5.42 19.47 -14.86
C HIS A 140 -4.41 19.32 -13.71
N ALA A 141 -3.94 18.10 -13.46
CA ALA A 141 -2.97 17.81 -12.42
C ALA A 141 -1.61 18.46 -12.72
N SER A 142 -1.16 18.45 -13.97
CA SER A 142 0.09 19.13 -14.36
C SER A 142 0.00 20.64 -14.23
N GLU A 143 -1.09 21.26 -14.68
CA GLU A 143 -1.32 22.69 -14.50
C GLU A 143 -1.24 23.08 -13.02
N GLN A 144 -1.93 22.32 -12.16
CA GLN A 144 -1.91 22.55 -10.71
C GLN A 144 -0.53 22.30 -10.10
N GLY A 145 0.14 21.21 -10.49
CA GLY A 145 1.48 20.85 -10.03
C GLY A 145 2.52 21.94 -10.34
N PHE A 146 2.51 22.47 -11.57
CA PHE A 146 3.36 23.60 -11.93
C PHE A 146 2.93 24.89 -11.25
N ALA A 147 1.63 25.12 -11.03
CA ALA A 147 1.13 26.30 -10.31
C ALA A 147 1.59 26.34 -8.84
N VAL A 148 1.71 25.18 -8.18
CA VAL A 148 2.28 25.06 -6.82
C VAL A 148 3.81 25.01 -6.80
N GLY A 149 4.45 25.04 -7.97
CA GLY A 149 5.89 25.26 -8.12
C GLY A 149 6.75 23.99 -8.30
N MET A 150 6.18 22.86 -8.73
CA MET A 150 7.01 21.70 -9.09
C MET A 150 7.96 22.04 -10.25
N HIS A 151 9.13 21.39 -10.28
CA HIS A 151 10.19 21.71 -11.24
C HIS A 151 10.01 20.98 -12.58
N ALA A 152 9.38 19.81 -12.55
CA ALA A 152 9.07 19.01 -13.73
C ALA A 152 7.88 18.08 -13.46
N ALA A 153 7.33 17.49 -14.52
CA ALA A 153 6.32 16.46 -14.48
C ALA A 153 6.87 15.09 -14.91
N LEU A 154 6.37 14.01 -14.31
CA LEU A 154 6.52 12.64 -14.81
C LEU A 154 5.21 12.19 -15.46
N HIS A 155 5.30 11.73 -16.71
CA HIS A 155 4.14 11.40 -17.52
C HIS A 155 4.22 10.00 -18.12
N VAL A 156 3.44 9.08 -17.55
CA VAL A 156 3.22 7.74 -18.10
C VAL A 156 2.25 7.79 -19.29
N ASN A 157 2.37 6.86 -20.24
CA ASN A 157 1.33 6.70 -21.27
C ASN A 157 0.01 6.17 -20.69
N PRO A 158 -1.13 6.37 -21.37
CA PRO A 158 -2.41 5.87 -20.92
C PRO A 158 -2.43 4.36 -20.64
N TYR A 159 -2.46 4.03 -19.35
CA TYR A 159 -2.51 2.67 -18.83
C TYR A 159 -3.96 2.19 -18.73
N TYR A 160 -4.15 0.87 -18.86
CA TYR A 160 -5.46 0.21 -18.95
C TYR A 160 -6.27 0.63 -20.20
N GLY A 161 -6.74 1.88 -20.27
CA GLY A 161 -7.39 2.48 -21.43
C GLY A 161 -6.39 2.90 -22.50
N LYS A 162 -5.74 1.93 -23.14
CA LYS A 162 -4.71 2.15 -24.17
C LYS A 162 -5.30 2.91 -25.37
N THR A 163 -4.44 3.67 -26.06
CA THR A 163 -4.83 4.47 -27.24
C THR A 163 -3.95 4.16 -28.45
N SER A 164 -4.29 4.70 -29.61
CA SER A 164 -3.47 4.60 -30.83
C SER A 164 -2.15 5.38 -30.70
N LEU A 165 -1.22 5.20 -31.63
CA LEU A 165 0.03 5.97 -31.64
C LEU A 165 -0.22 7.48 -31.79
N ASP A 166 -1.18 7.87 -32.64
CA ASP A 166 -1.60 9.27 -32.79
C ASP A 166 -2.24 9.80 -31.50
N GLY A 167 -2.99 8.94 -30.79
CA GLY A 167 -3.54 9.25 -29.48
C GLY A 167 -2.46 9.46 -28.42
N LEU A 168 -1.36 8.68 -28.46
CA LEU A 168 -0.20 8.88 -27.59
C LEU A 168 0.47 10.23 -27.85
N VAL A 169 0.73 10.56 -29.12
CA VAL A 169 1.31 11.85 -29.50
C VAL A 169 0.41 12.99 -29.03
N SER A 170 -0.89 12.93 -29.33
CA SER A 170 -1.87 13.94 -28.91
C SER A 170 -1.93 14.11 -27.39
N HIS A 171 -1.86 13.00 -26.64
CA HIS A 171 -1.84 13.02 -25.17
C HIS A 171 -0.57 13.72 -24.63
N PHE A 172 0.60 13.38 -25.18
CA PHE A 172 1.87 13.96 -24.74
C PHE A 172 2.02 15.42 -25.16
N GLU A 173 1.56 15.81 -26.35
CA GLU A 173 1.57 17.22 -26.79
C GLU A 173 0.71 18.11 -25.88
N ALA A 174 -0.44 17.60 -25.40
CA ALA A 174 -1.31 18.35 -24.51
C ALA A 174 -0.62 18.73 -23.18
N ILE A 175 0.23 17.86 -22.64
CA ILE A 175 0.90 18.05 -21.34
C ILE A 175 2.30 18.67 -21.47
N LEU A 176 3.01 18.42 -22.58
CA LEU A 176 4.34 18.97 -22.82
C LEU A 176 4.35 20.51 -22.87
N ASN A 177 3.23 21.13 -23.27
CA ASN A 177 3.10 22.59 -23.30
C ASN A 177 3.16 23.26 -21.91
N MET A 178 3.06 22.51 -20.82
CA MET A 178 2.96 23.07 -19.46
C MET A 178 4.30 23.32 -18.79
N GLY A 179 5.30 22.49 -19.07
CA GLY A 179 6.63 22.62 -18.46
C GLY A 179 7.48 21.36 -18.62
N PRO A 180 8.72 21.37 -18.09
CA PRO A 180 9.67 20.28 -18.24
C PRO A 180 9.05 18.92 -17.87
N SER A 181 9.18 17.95 -18.77
CA SER A 181 8.48 16.67 -18.66
C SER A 181 9.42 15.49 -18.94
N ILE A 182 9.34 14.48 -18.08
CA ILE A 182 9.95 13.17 -18.27
C ILE A 182 8.83 12.20 -18.68
N ILE A 183 8.95 11.59 -19.85
CA ILE A 183 8.01 10.56 -20.28
C ILE A 183 8.37 9.22 -19.63
N TYR A 184 7.39 8.45 -19.20
CA TYR A 184 7.60 7.19 -18.49
C TYR A 184 7.06 6.00 -19.29
N ASN A 185 7.96 5.16 -19.78
CA ASN A 185 7.63 3.92 -20.47
C ASN A 185 7.81 2.70 -19.53
N VAL A 186 6.73 1.98 -19.25
CA VAL A 186 6.73 0.77 -18.42
C VAL A 186 5.64 -0.22 -18.88
N PRO A 187 5.82 -0.89 -20.02
CA PRO A 187 4.78 -1.71 -20.64
C PRO A 187 4.25 -2.84 -19.77
N LEU A 188 5.08 -3.38 -18.86
CA LEU A 188 4.64 -4.41 -17.91
C LEU A 188 3.54 -3.93 -16.95
N ARG A 189 3.40 -2.62 -16.75
CA ARG A 189 2.35 -2.02 -15.90
C ARG A 189 1.25 -1.36 -16.71
N THR A 190 1.57 -0.73 -17.83
CA THR A 190 0.58 -0.02 -18.67
C THR A 190 -0.13 -0.95 -19.67
N GLY A 191 0.51 -2.06 -20.00
CA GLY A 191 0.12 -2.96 -21.08
C GLY A 191 0.43 -2.43 -22.48
N GLN A 192 1.14 -1.30 -22.62
CA GLN A 192 1.47 -0.69 -23.91
C GLN A 192 2.89 -0.11 -23.87
N ASP A 193 3.76 -0.61 -24.75
CA ASP A 193 5.09 -0.04 -25.00
C ASP A 193 4.96 1.27 -25.79
N ILE A 194 5.67 2.31 -25.39
CA ILE A 194 5.78 3.55 -26.16
C ILE A 194 6.87 3.32 -27.23
N PRO A 195 6.53 3.22 -28.52
CA PRO A 195 7.54 2.93 -29.52
C PRO A 195 8.49 4.12 -29.72
N PRO A 196 9.75 3.89 -30.12
CA PRO A 196 10.71 4.95 -30.39
C PRO A 196 10.22 6.03 -31.35
N SER A 197 9.38 5.69 -32.33
CA SER A 197 8.78 6.64 -33.27
C SER A 197 7.97 7.74 -32.58
N VAL A 198 7.23 7.42 -31.51
CA VAL A 198 6.45 8.41 -30.73
C VAL A 198 7.41 9.33 -29.98
N ILE A 199 8.46 8.77 -29.36
CA ILE A 199 9.48 9.56 -28.64
C ILE A 199 10.25 10.47 -29.61
N HIS A 200 10.55 10.02 -30.82
CA HIS A 200 11.17 10.86 -31.85
C HIS A 200 10.24 11.98 -32.33
N CYS A 201 8.93 11.74 -32.36
CA CYS A 201 7.95 12.76 -32.73
C CYS A 201 7.89 13.90 -31.69
N ILE A 202 7.86 13.57 -30.40
CA ILE A 202 7.79 14.56 -29.31
C ILE A 202 9.17 15.08 -28.86
N GLY A 203 10.24 14.39 -29.23
CA GLY A 203 11.62 14.68 -28.81
C GLY A 203 12.11 16.12 -29.07
N PRO A 204 11.77 16.75 -30.21
CA PRO A 204 12.11 18.14 -30.49
C PRO A 204 11.41 19.18 -29.58
N HIS A 205 10.38 18.80 -28.81
CA HIS A 205 9.65 19.72 -27.96
C HIS A 205 10.56 20.30 -26.86
N ALA A 206 10.57 21.62 -26.67
CA ALA A 206 11.51 22.30 -25.75
C ALA A 206 11.39 21.83 -24.28
N ASN A 207 10.19 21.45 -23.88
CA ASN A 207 9.88 20.94 -22.54
C ASN A 207 10.14 19.42 -22.39
N PHE A 208 10.49 18.70 -23.44
CA PHE A 208 10.85 17.29 -23.33
C PHE A 208 12.24 17.18 -22.68
N ALA A 209 12.26 16.74 -21.42
CA ALA A 209 13.50 16.53 -20.68
C ALA A 209 14.14 15.19 -21.06
N GLY A 210 13.34 14.14 -21.23
CA GLY A 210 13.82 12.81 -21.58
C GLY A 210 12.82 11.71 -21.22
N ILE A 211 13.31 10.49 -21.15
CA ILE A 211 12.50 9.30 -20.87
C ILE A 211 13.00 8.51 -19.65
N LYS A 212 12.08 8.10 -18.78
CA LYS A 212 12.26 7.02 -17.82
C LYS A 212 11.91 5.72 -18.52
N GLU A 213 12.89 4.85 -18.75
CA GLU A 213 12.74 3.64 -19.55
C GLU A 213 12.88 2.36 -18.69
N CYS A 214 11.94 1.44 -18.86
CA CYS A 214 11.86 0.15 -18.16
C CYS A 214 11.89 -1.08 -19.09
N VAL A 215 11.91 -0.91 -20.40
CA VAL A 215 11.99 -2.03 -21.38
C VAL A 215 13.34 -2.74 -21.29
N GLY A 216 14.43 -1.98 -21.16
CA GLY A 216 15.77 -2.53 -20.97
C GLY A 216 16.88 -1.74 -21.64
N ASN A 217 18.12 -2.17 -21.39
CA ASN A 217 19.33 -1.45 -21.80
C ASN A 217 19.49 -1.28 -23.31
N ASP A 218 19.01 -2.22 -24.14
CA ASP A 218 19.06 -2.07 -25.60
C ASP A 218 18.20 -0.90 -26.10
N ARG A 219 17.01 -0.71 -25.49
CA ARG A 219 16.13 0.43 -25.77
C ARG A 219 16.76 1.75 -25.29
N ILE A 220 17.39 1.73 -24.12
CA ILE A 220 18.15 2.87 -23.59
C ILE A 220 19.25 3.29 -24.58
N LYS A 221 19.99 2.32 -25.12
CA LYS A 221 21.04 2.58 -26.12
C LYS A 221 20.49 3.23 -27.38
N GLU A 222 19.37 2.72 -27.91
CA GLU A 222 18.74 3.28 -29.11
C GLU A 222 18.41 4.77 -28.95
N TYR A 223 17.90 5.16 -27.78
CA TYR A 223 17.57 6.55 -27.49
C TYR A 223 18.82 7.42 -27.30
N THR A 224 19.79 6.95 -26.53
CA THR A 224 20.98 7.74 -26.19
C THR A 224 21.89 7.97 -27.39
N GLU A 225 22.00 7.00 -28.33
CA GLU A 225 22.70 7.17 -29.60
C GLU A 225 22.09 8.26 -30.49
N LYS A 226 20.79 8.55 -30.31
CA LYS A 226 20.06 9.63 -31.00
C LYS A 226 19.99 10.92 -30.18
N GLY A 227 20.76 11.02 -29.08
CA GLY A 227 20.85 12.22 -28.24
C GLY A 227 19.67 12.43 -27.28
N ILE A 228 18.78 11.44 -27.11
CA ILE A 228 17.69 11.52 -26.14
C ILE A 228 18.22 11.19 -24.76
N VAL A 229 17.90 12.03 -23.77
CA VAL A 229 18.25 11.79 -22.36
C VAL A 229 17.37 10.68 -21.79
N VAL A 230 18.02 9.69 -21.17
CA VAL A 230 17.34 8.52 -20.59
C VAL A 230 17.74 8.34 -19.14
N TRP A 231 16.78 8.06 -18.28
CA TRP A 231 17.00 7.48 -16.95
C TRP A 231 16.52 6.03 -16.95
N SER A 232 17.33 5.11 -16.45
CA SER A 232 16.84 3.77 -16.17
C SER A 232 15.75 3.83 -15.10
N GLY A 233 14.63 3.16 -15.35
CA GLY A 233 13.61 2.90 -14.32
C GLY A 233 13.80 1.55 -13.61
N ASN A 234 14.82 0.79 -13.99
CA ASN A 234 15.12 -0.55 -13.47
C ASN A 234 16.43 -0.50 -12.65
N ASP A 235 16.34 -0.74 -11.34
CA ASP A 235 17.48 -0.64 -10.42
C ASP A 235 18.54 -1.72 -10.68
N ASP A 236 18.13 -2.92 -11.07
CA ASP A 236 19.00 -4.06 -11.42
C ASP A 236 19.83 -3.82 -12.69
N GLN A 237 19.37 -2.91 -13.55
CA GLN A 237 20.01 -2.58 -14.83
C GLN A 237 20.73 -1.23 -14.80
N CYS A 238 20.49 -0.39 -13.78
CA CYS A 238 20.83 1.03 -13.83
C CYS A 238 22.34 1.31 -13.88
N HIS A 239 23.17 0.46 -13.26
CA HIS A 239 24.63 0.57 -13.32
C HIS A 239 25.12 0.45 -14.75
N ASP A 240 24.73 -0.62 -15.45
CA ASP A 240 25.17 -0.84 -16.83
C ASP A 240 24.51 0.16 -17.76
N ALA A 241 23.24 0.52 -17.54
CA ALA A 241 22.56 1.57 -18.27
C ALA A 241 23.40 2.86 -18.27
N ARG A 242 23.90 3.26 -17.10
CA ARG A 242 24.70 4.47 -16.90
C ARG A 242 26.08 4.39 -17.55
N TRP A 243 26.80 3.29 -17.33
CA TRP A 243 28.23 3.21 -17.66
C TRP A 243 28.53 2.57 -19.02
N ILE A 244 27.56 1.88 -19.62
CA ILE A 244 27.71 1.14 -20.88
C ILE A 244 26.76 1.66 -21.94
N PHE A 245 25.49 1.92 -21.59
CA PHE A 245 24.44 2.24 -22.55
C PHE A 245 24.06 3.73 -22.61
N GLY A 246 24.86 4.61 -22.01
CA GLY A 246 24.73 6.06 -22.16
C GLY A 246 23.57 6.71 -21.38
N ALA A 247 22.87 5.97 -20.52
CA ALA A 247 21.85 6.57 -19.66
C ALA A 247 22.46 7.69 -18.83
N ARG A 248 21.67 8.75 -18.59
CA ARG A 248 22.07 9.87 -17.73
C ARG A 248 22.21 9.43 -16.27
N GLY A 249 21.32 8.56 -15.82
CA GLY A 249 21.29 8.02 -14.47
C GLY A 249 20.06 7.15 -14.24
N VAL A 250 19.48 7.22 -13.04
CA VAL A 250 18.40 6.34 -12.59
C VAL A 250 17.27 7.12 -11.91
N ILE A 251 16.03 6.70 -12.17
CA ILE A 251 14.86 7.03 -11.35
C ILE A 251 14.54 5.79 -10.51
N THR A 252 15.07 5.76 -9.30
CA THR A 252 15.31 4.56 -8.50
C THR A 252 14.28 4.34 -7.39
N VAL A 253 14.04 3.07 -7.07
CA VAL A 253 13.27 2.63 -5.88
C VAL A 253 14.24 2.43 -4.72
N THR A 254 15.35 1.75 -4.96
CA THR A 254 16.32 1.26 -3.97
C THR A 254 16.98 2.38 -3.15
N SER A 255 17.11 3.59 -3.70
CA SER A 255 17.63 4.74 -2.94
C SER A 255 16.77 5.16 -1.76
N ASN A 256 15.49 4.77 -1.69
CA ASN A 256 14.70 4.96 -0.46
C ASN A 256 15.31 4.22 0.74
N LEU A 257 16.07 3.14 0.50
CA LEU A 257 16.73 2.36 1.54
C LEU A 257 18.21 2.72 1.68
N VAL A 258 18.96 2.75 0.57
CA VAL A 258 20.43 2.93 0.56
C VAL A 258 20.88 4.08 -0.34
N PRO A 259 20.44 5.33 -0.07
CA PRO A 259 20.65 6.46 -0.99
C PRO A 259 22.14 6.73 -1.26
N GLY A 260 23.01 6.62 -0.25
CA GLY A 260 24.45 6.83 -0.41
C GLY A 260 25.12 5.81 -1.34
N LEU A 261 24.72 4.53 -1.28
CA LEU A 261 25.24 3.50 -2.18
C LEU A 261 24.74 3.70 -3.61
N MET A 262 23.49 4.11 -3.79
CA MET A 262 22.96 4.44 -5.13
C MET A 262 23.62 5.69 -5.71
N HIS A 263 23.96 6.67 -4.87
CA HIS A 263 24.77 7.82 -5.27
C HIS A 263 26.17 7.38 -5.73
N GLU A 264 26.87 6.56 -4.96
CA GLU A 264 28.16 6.00 -5.37
C GLU A 264 28.06 5.26 -6.71
N LEU A 265 27.00 4.49 -6.93
CA LEU A 265 26.79 3.74 -8.17
C LEU A 265 26.63 4.64 -9.41
N MET A 266 26.08 5.84 -9.25
CA MET A 266 25.82 6.80 -10.34
C MET A 266 26.95 7.82 -10.56
N PHE A 267 27.76 8.08 -9.53
CA PHE A 267 28.80 9.12 -9.53
C PHE A 267 30.23 8.60 -9.41
N GLY A 268 30.45 7.47 -8.72
CA GLY A 268 31.76 6.90 -8.39
C GLY A 268 32.48 6.19 -9.53
N GLY A 269 31.93 6.20 -10.74
CA GLY A 269 32.45 5.44 -11.88
C GLY A 269 31.89 4.02 -11.96
N LYS A 270 32.35 3.26 -12.96
CA LYS A 270 31.90 1.87 -13.17
C LYS A 270 32.40 0.98 -12.01
N ASN A 271 31.49 0.49 -11.19
CA ASN A 271 31.78 -0.37 -10.04
C ASN A 271 30.88 -1.63 -10.04
N PRO A 272 31.24 -2.67 -10.82
CA PRO A 272 30.48 -3.90 -10.88
C PRO A 272 30.41 -4.65 -9.54
N SER A 273 31.42 -4.49 -8.69
CA SER A 273 31.45 -5.14 -7.37
C SER A 273 30.39 -4.58 -6.44
N LEU A 274 30.26 -3.25 -6.36
CA LEU A 274 29.16 -2.62 -5.61
C LEU A 274 27.81 -2.98 -6.21
N ASN A 275 27.69 -2.98 -7.55
CA ASN A 275 26.46 -3.37 -8.23
C ASN A 275 26.02 -4.79 -7.83
N SER A 276 26.93 -5.77 -7.91
CA SER A 276 26.67 -7.15 -7.48
C SER A 276 26.35 -7.25 -5.99
N LYS A 277 26.96 -6.43 -5.13
CA LYS A 277 26.67 -6.39 -3.70
C LYS A 277 25.22 -5.92 -3.42
N LEU A 278 24.68 -5.01 -4.24
CA LEU A 278 23.32 -4.49 -4.11
C LEU A 278 22.24 -5.42 -4.71
N MET A 279 22.59 -6.34 -5.61
CA MET A 279 21.61 -7.19 -6.29
C MET A 279 20.68 -7.98 -5.35
N PRO A 280 21.14 -8.61 -4.25
CA PRO A 280 20.23 -9.31 -3.34
C PRO A 280 19.14 -8.40 -2.74
N LEU A 281 19.48 -7.13 -2.44
CA LEU A 281 18.52 -6.15 -1.96
C LEU A 281 17.52 -5.76 -3.06
N ILE A 282 18.01 -5.50 -4.26
CA ILE A 282 17.17 -5.12 -5.42
C ILE A 282 16.22 -6.26 -5.78
N GLU A 283 16.72 -7.49 -5.92
CA GLU A 283 15.89 -8.66 -6.17
C GLU A 283 14.84 -8.87 -5.08
N TRP A 284 15.20 -8.65 -3.82
CA TRP A 284 14.26 -8.73 -2.70
C TRP A 284 13.14 -7.69 -2.81
N LEU A 285 13.48 -6.44 -3.15
CA LEU A 285 12.52 -5.33 -3.30
C LEU A 285 11.47 -5.58 -4.38
N PHE A 286 11.83 -6.30 -5.44
CA PHE A 286 10.98 -6.56 -6.60
C PHE A 286 10.44 -8.00 -6.68
N ARG A 287 10.56 -8.81 -5.62
CA ARG A 287 9.94 -10.16 -5.58
C ARG A 287 8.42 -10.12 -5.69
N GLU A 288 7.81 -9.12 -5.07
CA GLU A 288 6.42 -8.75 -5.28
C GLU A 288 6.38 -7.40 -6.01
N PRO A 289 5.27 -7.05 -6.69
CA PRO A 289 5.16 -5.77 -7.36
C PRO A 289 5.47 -4.60 -6.41
N ASN A 290 6.47 -3.79 -6.75
CA ASN A 290 6.76 -2.53 -6.04
C ASN A 290 5.47 -1.68 -5.94
N PRO A 291 5.12 -1.14 -4.75
CA PRO A 291 5.99 -0.92 -3.57
C PRO A 291 5.84 -1.86 -2.37
N ILE A 292 5.33 -3.09 -2.53
CA ILE A 292 5.13 -4.03 -1.40
C ILE A 292 6.44 -4.28 -0.59
N GLY A 293 7.53 -4.60 -1.30
CA GLY A 293 8.84 -4.81 -0.66
C GLY A 293 9.36 -3.54 0.02
N MET A 294 9.26 -2.40 -0.67
CA MET A 294 9.70 -1.10 -0.15
C MET A 294 8.96 -0.71 1.14
N ASN A 295 7.64 -0.79 1.14
CA ASN A 295 6.81 -0.47 2.30
C ASN A 295 7.16 -1.34 3.50
N THR A 296 7.37 -2.64 3.25
CA THR A 296 7.74 -3.58 4.30
C THR A 296 9.13 -3.26 4.86
N ALA A 297 10.11 -2.98 4.00
CA ALA A 297 11.48 -2.66 4.42
C ALA A 297 11.56 -1.38 5.25
N LEU A 298 10.96 -0.28 4.80
CA LEU A 298 10.96 0.99 5.54
C LEU A 298 10.30 0.84 6.91
N ALA A 299 9.22 0.06 7.01
CA ALA A 299 8.58 -0.24 8.28
C ALA A 299 9.48 -1.09 9.19
N GLN A 300 10.21 -2.07 8.64
CA GLN A 300 11.21 -2.85 9.40
C GLN A 300 12.39 -2.02 9.88
N LEU A 301 12.78 -0.97 9.14
CA LEU A 301 13.82 -0.03 9.53
C LEU A 301 13.34 1.01 10.56
N GLY A 302 12.04 1.06 10.86
CA GLY A 302 11.44 1.97 11.84
C GLY A 302 11.29 3.42 11.36
N VAL A 303 11.52 3.70 10.08
CA VAL A 303 11.43 5.06 9.52
C VAL A 303 10.02 5.42 9.03
N VAL A 304 9.14 4.43 8.86
CA VAL A 304 7.71 4.62 8.58
C VAL A 304 6.87 3.67 9.41
N ARG A 305 5.58 3.97 9.58
CA ARG A 305 4.64 3.08 10.25
C ARG A 305 4.31 1.85 9.38
N PRO A 306 3.99 0.69 9.97
CA PRO A 306 3.58 -0.51 9.22
C PRO A 306 2.11 -0.41 8.74
N VAL A 307 1.78 0.65 8.02
CA VAL A 307 0.45 0.93 7.48
C VAL A 307 0.49 0.85 5.96
N PHE A 308 -0.47 0.15 5.37
CA PHE A 308 -0.57 -0.08 3.94
C PHE A 308 -1.96 0.37 3.47
N ARG A 309 -2.02 1.25 2.46
CA ARG A 309 -3.25 1.47 1.71
C ARG A 309 -3.46 0.25 0.80
N LEU A 310 -4.66 -0.33 0.84
CA LEU A 310 -5.02 -1.41 -0.08
C LEU A 310 -4.96 -0.90 -1.54
N PRO A 311 -4.58 -1.75 -2.50
CA PRO A 311 -4.53 -3.22 -2.44
C PRO A 311 -3.21 -3.82 -1.92
N TYR A 312 -2.25 -2.99 -1.49
CA TYR A 312 -0.97 -3.49 -1.02
C TYR A 312 -1.07 -4.13 0.37
N VAL A 313 -0.35 -5.24 0.53
CA VAL A 313 -0.20 -5.96 1.80
C VAL A 313 1.30 -6.21 2.07
N PRO A 314 1.73 -6.31 3.33
CA PRO A 314 3.15 -6.51 3.64
C PRO A 314 3.66 -7.88 3.19
N LEU A 315 4.96 -7.97 2.94
CA LEU A 315 5.61 -9.25 2.69
C LEU A 315 5.49 -10.19 3.91
N PRO A 316 5.42 -11.52 3.70
CA PRO A 316 5.30 -12.49 4.79
C PRO A 316 6.55 -12.51 5.68
N LEU A 317 6.41 -13.06 6.90
CA LEU A 317 7.47 -13.08 7.91
C LEU A 317 8.78 -13.68 7.41
N SER A 318 8.73 -14.75 6.61
CA SER A 318 9.92 -15.38 6.02
C SER A 318 10.76 -14.40 5.19
N LYS A 319 10.10 -13.54 4.40
CA LYS A 319 10.76 -12.50 3.60
C LYS A 319 11.25 -11.33 4.43
N ARG A 320 10.56 -11.00 5.52
CA ARG A 320 11.04 -10.00 6.48
C ARG A 320 12.31 -10.44 7.19
N ILE A 321 12.45 -11.73 7.50
CA ILE A 321 13.69 -12.32 8.05
C ILE A 321 14.82 -12.25 7.02
N GLU A 322 14.54 -12.55 5.75
CA GLU A 322 15.52 -12.41 4.64
C GLU A 322 16.07 -10.98 4.56
N PHE A 323 15.21 -9.97 4.67
CA PHE A 323 15.62 -8.56 4.69
C PHE A 323 16.56 -8.22 5.84
N VAL A 324 16.33 -8.76 7.05
CA VAL A 324 17.22 -8.55 8.20
C VAL A 324 18.64 -9.06 7.90
N ASN A 325 18.77 -10.16 7.16
CA ASN A 325 20.08 -10.68 6.79
C ASN A 325 20.75 -9.82 5.72
N ILE A 326 20.00 -9.37 4.70
CA ILE A 326 20.48 -8.43 3.69
C ILE A 326 21.01 -7.15 4.34
N VAL A 327 20.29 -6.59 5.31
CA VAL A 327 20.72 -5.40 6.06
C VAL A 327 22.03 -5.63 6.81
N LYS A 328 22.22 -6.81 7.41
CA LYS A 328 23.47 -7.16 8.09
C LYS A 328 24.64 -7.29 7.11
N GLU A 329 24.43 -7.93 5.96
CA GLU A 329 25.46 -8.16 4.95
C GLU A 329 25.89 -6.87 4.22
N LEU A 330 24.91 -5.99 3.93
CA LEU A 330 25.18 -4.70 3.31
C LEU A 330 25.72 -3.66 4.30
N GLY A 331 25.55 -3.88 5.59
CA GLY A 331 25.90 -2.93 6.65
C GLY A 331 24.76 -1.95 6.90
N ARG A 332 24.17 -2.00 8.11
CA ARG A 332 23.01 -1.18 8.50
C ARG A 332 23.30 0.32 8.40
N GLU A 333 24.55 0.73 8.53
CA GLU A 333 25.02 2.11 8.39
C GLU A 333 24.76 2.71 7.00
N ASN A 334 24.56 1.86 5.99
CA ASN A 334 24.24 2.28 4.63
C ASN A 334 22.73 2.46 4.40
N PHE A 335 21.89 2.01 5.34
CA PHE A 335 20.44 2.13 5.26
C PHE A 335 19.91 3.38 5.96
N VAL A 336 18.78 3.92 5.49
CA VAL A 336 18.05 5.01 6.14
C VAL A 336 17.61 4.68 7.57
N GLY A 337 17.49 5.70 8.43
CA GLY A 337 17.11 5.58 9.86
C GLY A 337 18.28 5.67 10.84
N GLU A 338 17.98 5.85 12.13
CA GLU A 338 18.95 6.31 13.14
C GLU A 338 19.83 5.17 13.74
N LYS A 339 21.16 5.42 13.81
CA LYS A 339 22.18 4.43 14.24
C LYS A 339 22.22 4.20 15.76
N ASP A 340 21.74 5.16 16.56
CA ASP A 340 21.64 5.08 18.02
C ASP A 340 20.45 4.22 18.47
N VAL A 341 19.32 4.30 17.76
CA VAL A 341 18.17 3.39 17.93
C VAL A 341 18.58 1.94 17.66
N GLN A 342 19.47 1.69 16.69
CA GLN A 342 20.03 0.35 16.44
C GLN A 342 20.88 -0.15 17.62
N ALA A 343 21.76 0.69 18.16
CA ALA A 343 22.56 0.33 19.32
C ALA A 343 21.64 -0.01 20.52
N ALA A 344 20.56 0.76 20.69
CA ALA A 344 19.55 0.53 21.72
C ALA A 344 18.75 -0.76 21.52
N LEU A 345 18.33 -1.09 20.29
CA LEU A 345 17.61 -2.34 19.97
C LEU A 345 18.48 -3.58 20.22
N THR A 346 19.77 -3.49 19.94
CA THR A 346 20.72 -4.61 20.06
C THR A 346 21.36 -4.71 21.44
N GLY A 347 21.21 -3.70 22.29
CA GLY A 347 21.87 -3.61 23.58
C GLY A 347 23.39 -3.44 23.49
N ASN A 348 23.93 -3.07 22.32
CA ASN A 348 25.37 -3.02 22.06
C ASN A 348 25.97 -1.68 22.51
N VAL A 349 26.46 -1.64 23.75
CA VAL A 349 27.08 -0.46 24.35
C VAL A 349 28.38 -0.06 23.66
N GLU A 350 29.22 -1.03 23.26
CA GLU A 350 30.51 -0.75 22.61
C GLU A 350 30.31 -0.09 21.24
N TYR A 351 29.30 -0.54 20.49
CA TYR A 351 28.91 0.09 19.24
C TYR A 351 28.45 1.54 19.44
N LEU A 352 27.61 1.81 20.45
CA LEU A 352 27.22 3.18 20.80
C LEU A 352 28.42 4.04 21.20
N VAL A 353 29.36 3.50 21.97
CA VAL A 353 30.59 4.21 22.36
C VAL A 353 31.41 4.61 21.13
N ASN A 354 31.54 3.73 20.15
CA ASN A 354 32.24 4.05 18.91
C ASN A 354 31.49 5.12 18.10
N LEU A 355 30.16 5.03 18.00
CA LEU A 355 29.33 6.06 17.37
C LEU A 355 29.48 7.44 18.06
N LEU A 356 29.54 7.48 19.39
CA LEU A 356 29.74 8.72 20.15
C LEU A 356 31.15 9.32 20.01
N LYS A 357 32.16 8.52 19.67
CA LYS A 357 33.50 9.03 19.32
C LYS A 357 33.50 9.69 17.96
N GLU A 358 32.74 9.14 17.01
CA GLU A 358 32.58 9.68 15.65
C GLU A 358 31.71 10.95 15.65
N ASP A 359 30.60 10.94 16.39
CA ASP A 359 29.70 12.07 16.57
C ASP A 359 29.30 12.24 18.06
N PRO A 360 29.97 13.13 18.80
CA PRO A 360 29.66 13.42 20.19
C PRO A 360 28.28 14.08 20.42
N LEU A 361 27.66 14.65 19.38
CA LEU A 361 26.38 15.35 19.47
C LEU A 361 25.18 14.46 19.11
N MET A 362 25.41 13.21 18.70
CA MET A 362 24.39 12.26 18.24
C MET A 362 23.21 12.08 19.22
N LEU A 363 23.46 12.03 20.54
CA LEU A 363 22.37 11.90 21.53
C LEU A 363 21.65 13.23 21.84
N HIS A 364 22.10 14.36 21.26
CA HIS A 364 21.46 15.67 21.41
C HIS A 364 20.47 15.96 20.27
N SER A 365 20.66 15.36 19.08
CA SER A 365 19.73 15.50 17.95
C SER A 365 18.42 14.73 18.14
N VAL A 366 18.38 13.79 19.09
CA VAL A 366 17.21 12.94 19.40
C VAL A 366 16.04 13.75 20.00
N ALA A 367 16.29 14.94 20.53
CA ALA A 367 15.25 15.77 21.11
C ALA A 367 14.79 16.83 20.10
N LEU A 368 13.90 16.43 19.19
CA LEU A 368 12.73 17.19 18.70
C LEU A 368 11.95 16.49 17.55
N GLU A 369 12.42 15.34 17.02
CA GLU A 369 11.90 14.78 15.75
C GLU A 369 11.48 13.29 15.79
N SER A 370 11.74 12.59 16.89
CA SER A 370 11.07 11.34 17.23
C SER A 370 10.96 11.28 18.76
N THR A 371 9.76 11.18 19.34
CA THR A 371 9.65 11.24 20.81
C THR A 371 10.14 9.97 21.51
N GLU A 372 10.58 8.96 20.75
CA GLU A 372 11.08 7.68 21.24
C GLU A 372 12.60 7.68 21.33
N THR A 373 13.12 8.05 22.49
CA THR A 373 14.57 8.06 22.75
C THR A 373 15.20 6.66 22.73
N PRO A 374 16.52 6.52 22.52
CA PRO A 374 17.26 5.27 22.70
C PRO A 374 17.00 4.58 24.06
N LEU A 375 16.65 5.36 25.09
CA LEU A 375 16.28 4.82 26.39
C LEU A 375 14.93 4.08 26.37
N HIS A 376 13.93 4.58 25.63
CA HIS A 376 12.65 3.90 25.45
C HIS A 376 12.84 2.57 24.72
N VAL A 377 13.60 2.59 23.64
CA VAL A 377 13.90 1.43 22.80
C VAL A 377 14.64 0.35 23.59
N ALA A 378 15.71 0.72 24.31
CA ALA A 378 16.46 -0.21 25.15
C ALA A 378 15.63 -0.77 26.31
N THR A 379 14.72 0.04 26.87
CA THR A 379 13.81 -0.38 27.94
C THR A 379 12.74 -1.34 27.44
N LEU A 380 12.17 -1.09 26.25
CA LEU A 380 11.23 -2.00 25.60
C LEU A 380 11.87 -3.35 25.28
N ALA A 381 13.14 -3.35 24.86
CA ALA A 381 13.90 -4.55 24.55
C ALA A 381 14.49 -5.27 25.78
N GLY A 382 14.43 -4.68 26.97
CA GLY A 382 14.92 -5.28 28.22
C GLY A 382 16.44 -5.21 28.44
N HIS A 383 17.16 -4.35 27.71
CA HIS A 383 18.62 -4.30 27.74
C HIS A 383 19.19 -3.47 28.91
N ILE A 384 19.22 -4.05 30.10
CA ILE A 384 19.64 -3.38 31.36
C ILE A 384 21.01 -2.67 31.23
N SER A 385 22.01 -3.32 30.62
CA SER A 385 23.37 -2.76 30.47
C SER A 385 23.37 -1.48 29.63
N PHE A 386 22.54 -1.44 28.58
CA PHE A 386 22.40 -0.28 27.70
C PHE A 386 21.61 0.84 28.37
N VAL A 387 20.54 0.49 29.09
CA VAL A 387 19.76 1.42 29.91
C VAL A 387 20.66 2.13 30.92
N LYS A 388 21.50 1.39 31.67
CA LYS A 388 22.47 1.97 32.62
C LYS A 388 23.41 2.97 31.94
N PHE A 389 23.92 2.61 30.77
CA PHE A 389 24.86 3.44 30.02
C PHE A 389 24.20 4.74 29.54
N ILE A 390 23.03 4.68 28.91
CA ILE A 390 22.30 5.87 28.43
C ILE A 390 21.87 6.78 29.58
N ILE A 391 21.39 6.23 30.70
CA ILE A 391 21.03 7.02 31.88
C ILE A 391 22.24 7.81 32.41
N GLY A 392 23.42 7.21 32.39
CA GLY A 392 24.67 7.86 32.81
C GLY A 392 25.10 9.01 31.89
N LEU A 393 24.75 8.95 30.60
CA LEU A 393 25.04 10.00 29.62
C LEU A 393 23.97 11.08 29.55
N LYS A 394 22.69 10.67 29.64
CA LYS A 394 21.49 11.47 29.31
C LYS A 394 20.32 11.16 30.25
N PRO A 395 20.40 11.56 31.53
CA PRO A 395 19.33 11.31 32.51
C PRO A 395 18.00 12.01 32.17
N GLU A 396 18.03 13.07 31.35
CA GLU A 396 16.84 13.77 30.88
C GLU A 396 15.87 12.88 30.08
N PHE A 397 16.35 11.78 29.49
CA PHE A 397 15.51 10.85 28.71
C PHE A 397 14.51 10.07 29.56
N ILE A 398 14.71 9.97 30.88
CA ILE A 398 13.84 9.20 31.78
C ILE A 398 12.44 9.84 31.91
N GLY A 399 12.37 11.18 31.86
CA GLY A 399 11.13 11.93 32.02
C GLY A 399 10.36 12.14 30.71
N GLN A 400 10.94 11.77 29.57
CA GLN A 400 10.33 12.02 28.26
C GLN A 400 9.25 10.97 27.97
N LEU A 401 8.18 11.40 27.28
CA LEU A 401 7.12 10.53 26.82
C LEU A 401 7.39 10.11 25.38
N ASN A 402 7.34 8.80 25.09
CA ASN A 402 7.35 8.28 23.73
C ASN A 402 6.05 8.61 22.98
N ARG A 403 5.95 8.17 21.73
CA ARG A 403 4.81 8.47 20.85
C ARG A 403 3.48 7.91 21.39
N ASP A 404 3.55 6.77 22.07
CA ASP A 404 2.41 6.12 22.76
C ASP A 404 2.05 6.80 24.09
N GLY A 405 2.81 7.82 24.49
CA GLY A 405 2.58 8.55 25.72
C GLY A 405 3.10 7.85 26.96
N PHE A 406 4.14 7.02 26.83
CA PHE A 406 4.78 6.32 27.93
C PHE A 406 6.20 6.84 28.17
N THR A 407 6.57 7.01 29.44
CA THR A 407 7.99 7.15 29.80
C THR A 407 8.64 5.77 29.93
N PRO A 408 9.98 5.65 29.94
CA PRO A 408 10.66 4.36 30.04
C PRO A 408 10.22 3.54 31.27
N ILE A 409 9.93 4.19 32.41
CA ILE A 409 9.48 3.48 33.62
C ILE A 409 8.09 2.85 33.46
N HIS A 410 7.21 3.43 32.63
CA HIS A 410 5.92 2.80 32.30
C HIS A 410 6.14 1.55 31.46
N ILE A 411 7.04 1.61 30.47
CA ILE A 411 7.38 0.48 29.61
C ILE A 411 8.01 -0.65 30.43
N ALA A 412 8.94 -0.33 31.34
CA ALA A 412 9.56 -1.31 32.22
C ALA A 412 8.55 -1.99 33.15
N ALA A 413 7.64 -1.20 33.75
CA ALA A 413 6.58 -1.72 34.61
C ALA A 413 5.58 -2.59 33.83
N ALA A 414 5.20 -2.18 32.61
CA ALA A 414 4.30 -2.94 31.74
C ALA A 414 4.91 -4.25 31.21
N ASN A 415 6.25 -4.37 31.18
CA ASN A 415 6.96 -5.53 30.64
C ASN A 415 7.59 -6.44 31.70
N GLY A 416 7.45 -6.14 32.99
CA GLY A 416 7.98 -6.98 34.06
C GLY A 416 9.49 -6.84 34.28
N TYR A 417 10.08 -5.70 33.91
CA TYR A 417 11.53 -5.49 34.02
C TYR A 417 11.90 -4.83 35.36
N SER A 418 11.83 -5.59 36.45
CA SER A 418 12.06 -5.09 37.83
C SER A 418 13.43 -4.44 38.02
N GLU A 419 14.48 -4.99 37.44
CA GLU A 419 15.83 -4.41 37.47
C GLU A 419 15.91 -3.06 36.75
N ILE A 420 15.24 -2.89 35.61
CA ILE A 420 15.18 -1.60 34.90
C ILE A 420 14.43 -0.56 35.74
N VAL A 421 13.33 -0.96 36.39
CA VAL A 421 12.58 -0.09 37.31
C VAL A 421 13.48 0.37 38.47
N LYS A 422 14.27 -0.54 39.08
CA LYS A 422 15.23 -0.19 40.13
C LYS A 422 16.27 0.83 39.63
N GLU A 423 16.85 0.61 38.45
CA GLU A 423 17.85 1.53 37.89
C GLU A 423 17.28 2.93 37.59
N LEU A 424 16.07 3.01 37.03
CA LEU A 424 15.41 4.30 36.77
C LEU A 424 15.11 5.06 38.07
N LEU A 425 14.66 4.37 39.13
CA LEU A 425 14.35 4.97 40.43
C LEU A 425 15.59 5.36 41.26
N LYS A 426 16.76 4.78 40.98
CA LYS A 426 18.03 5.21 41.60
C LYS A 426 18.39 6.64 41.20
N VAL A 427 18.00 7.07 39.99
CA VAL A 427 18.26 8.43 39.50
C VAL A 427 17.37 9.44 40.21
N ASN A 428 16.06 9.17 40.24
CA ASN A 428 15.11 9.95 41.00
C ASN A 428 13.92 9.06 41.42
N ARG A 429 13.64 9.00 42.73
CA ARG A 429 12.53 8.22 43.28
C ARG A 429 11.17 8.74 42.83
N ASP A 430 11.05 10.04 42.53
CA ASP A 430 9.78 10.66 42.11
C ASP A 430 9.31 10.19 40.72
N TYR A 431 10.16 9.51 39.94
CA TYR A 431 9.76 8.94 38.66
C TYR A 431 8.67 7.86 38.77
N CYS A 432 8.47 7.27 39.95
CA CYS A 432 7.33 6.39 40.22
C CYS A 432 5.95 7.09 40.13
N ARG A 433 5.93 8.43 40.09
CA ARG A 433 4.72 9.27 40.01
C ARG A 433 4.51 9.90 38.64
N LEU A 434 5.40 9.68 37.69
CA LEU A 434 5.19 10.14 36.32
C LEU A 434 3.88 9.57 35.79
N THR A 435 3.19 10.34 34.95
CA THR A 435 1.95 9.92 34.33
C THR A 435 2.16 9.71 32.85
N SER A 436 1.60 8.63 32.32
CA SER A 436 1.44 8.45 30.88
C SER A 436 0.51 9.54 30.31
N ARG A 437 0.40 9.63 28.98
CA ARG A 437 -0.55 10.54 28.31
C ARG A 437 -1.99 10.34 28.79
N ASN A 438 -2.34 9.12 29.20
CA ASN A 438 -3.67 8.77 29.70
C ASN A 438 -3.84 9.03 31.22
N GLY A 439 -2.87 9.68 31.87
CA GLY A 439 -2.91 9.98 33.31
C GLY A 439 -2.56 8.79 34.22
N ASN A 440 -2.20 7.64 33.65
CA ASN A 440 -1.88 6.44 34.42
C ASN A 440 -0.43 6.45 34.90
N THR A 441 -0.20 6.09 36.16
CA THR A 441 1.15 5.92 36.73
C THR A 441 1.75 4.55 36.38
N PRO A 442 3.09 4.34 36.51
CA PRO A 442 3.73 3.04 36.30
C PRO A 442 3.10 1.92 37.13
N LEU A 443 2.59 2.23 38.32
CA LEU A 443 1.93 1.26 39.20
C LEU A 443 0.64 0.68 38.60
N HIS A 444 -0.06 1.39 37.71
CA HIS A 444 -1.21 0.81 36.99
C HIS A 444 -0.76 -0.24 35.99
N TYR A 445 0.27 0.08 35.23
CA TYR A 445 0.76 -0.82 34.19
C TYR A 445 1.41 -2.07 34.78
N ALA A 446 2.03 -1.96 35.97
CA ALA A 446 2.48 -3.11 36.75
C ALA A 446 1.32 -4.04 37.19
N ALA A 447 0.13 -3.48 37.47
CA ALA A 447 -1.03 -4.23 37.95
C ALA A 447 -1.84 -4.93 36.83
N ILE A 448 -1.80 -4.40 35.59
CA ILE A 448 -2.58 -4.90 34.44
C ILE A 448 -2.01 -6.22 33.90
N ARG A 449 -0.69 -6.41 33.95
CA ARG A 449 -0.04 -7.64 33.48
C ARG A 449 0.13 -8.56 34.68
N ALA A 450 -0.38 -9.79 34.60
CA ALA A 450 -0.52 -10.74 35.70
C ALA A 450 0.64 -10.72 36.73
N GLY A 451 0.46 -9.97 37.83
CA GLY A 451 1.00 -10.28 39.15
C GLY A 451 2.51 -10.17 39.36
N ASP A 452 3.20 -9.18 38.80
CA ASP A 452 4.60 -8.93 39.15
C ASP A 452 4.70 -8.19 40.51
N ARG A 453 4.43 -8.91 41.61
CA ARG A 453 4.38 -8.38 42.98
C ARG A 453 5.64 -7.62 43.37
N GLU A 454 6.78 -8.01 42.80
CA GLU A 454 8.07 -7.35 43.03
C GLU A 454 8.06 -5.89 42.54
N ILE A 455 7.57 -5.63 41.32
CA ILE A 455 7.53 -4.27 40.75
C ILE A 455 6.53 -3.40 41.49
N GLU A 456 5.38 -3.95 41.87
CA GLU A 456 4.42 -3.22 42.70
C GLU A 456 5.02 -2.81 44.05
N GLU A 457 5.74 -3.71 44.72
CA GLU A 457 6.40 -3.42 46.00
C GLU A 457 7.51 -2.37 45.85
N ILE A 458 8.32 -2.46 44.78
CA ILE A 458 9.35 -1.47 44.45
C ILE A 458 8.71 -0.09 44.21
N LEU A 459 7.66 0.00 43.40
CA LEU A 459 6.99 1.26 43.10
C LEU A 459 6.26 1.84 44.32
N ARG A 460 5.63 1.01 45.16
CA ARG A 460 4.97 1.44 46.40
C ARG A 460 5.97 1.93 47.45
N SER A 461 7.07 1.20 47.64
CA SER A 461 8.14 1.64 48.55
C SER A 461 8.83 2.91 48.06
N ALA A 462 8.81 3.19 46.75
CA ALA A 462 9.21 4.46 46.15
C ALA A 462 8.19 5.61 46.30
N GLY A 463 6.97 5.32 46.75
CA GLY A 463 5.91 6.32 46.94
C GLY A 463 4.97 6.50 45.73
N GLY A 464 4.88 5.49 44.87
CA GLY A 464 3.95 5.43 43.73
C GLY A 464 2.51 5.14 44.17
N MET A 465 1.54 5.82 43.55
CA MET A 465 0.11 5.71 43.85
C MET A 465 -0.66 5.22 42.63
N LYS A 466 -1.79 4.54 42.85
CA LYS A 466 -2.81 4.34 41.82
C LYS A 466 -3.56 5.67 41.62
N ALA A 467 -3.85 6.00 40.38
CA ALA A 467 -4.64 7.12 39.93
C ALA A 467 -6.10 6.79 40.25
N GLN A 468 -6.86 7.82 40.55
CA GLN A 468 -8.22 7.71 41.07
C GLN A 468 -9.13 6.95 40.09
N GLU A 469 -9.65 5.79 40.51
CA GLU A 469 -10.78 5.12 39.85
C GLU A 469 -12.10 5.59 40.46
N PRO A 470 -13.15 5.87 39.65
CA PRO A 470 -14.53 5.89 40.11
C PRO A 470 -15.03 4.43 40.32
N LEU A 471 -15.76 4.22 41.43
CA LEU A 471 -16.34 2.95 41.89
C LEU A 471 -17.07 2.12 40.81
N SER A 472 -16.90 0.78 40.78
CA SER A 472 -17.88 -0.19 41.34
C SER A 472 -17.77 -1.66 40.81
N ILE A 473 -17.61 -2.60 41.77
CA ILE A 473 -18.32 -3.89 41.97
C ILE A 473 -17.86 -5.19 41.26
N VAL A 474 -17.78 -6.23 42.12
CA VAL A 474 -17.27 -7.61 42.07
C VAL A 474 -18.32 -8.63 41.59
N ALA A 475 -17.93 -9.75 40.95
CA ALA A 475 -18.32 -11.14 41.32
C ALA A 475 -18.00 -12.27 40.27
N THR A 476 -17.08 -13.17 40.65
CA THR A 476 -17.05 -14.67 40.62
C THR A 476 -17.53 -15.55 39.43
N GLN A 477 -16.71 -16.57 39.08
CA GLN A 477 -16.99 -17.83 38.34
C GLN A 477 -17.48 -18.98 39.30
N PRO A 478 -17.53 -20.34 39.00
CA PRO A 478 -17.24 -21.19 37.78
C PRO A 478 -18.08 -22.52 37.57
N ALA A 479 -17.61 -23.39 36.63
CA ALA A 479 -17.72 -24.88 36.50
C ALA A 479 -18.96 -25.49 35.75
N SER A 480 -18.99 -26.65 35.04
CA SER A 480 -18.13 -27.86 34.83
C SER A 480 -18.58 -28.70 33.59
N GLN A 481 -17.80 -29.73 33.22
CA GLN A 481 -17.84 -30.67 32.07
C GLN A 481 -18.95 -31.77 32.05
N ALA A 482 -19.17 -32.42 30.88
CA ALA A 482 -19.43 -33.89 30.75
C ALA A 482 -19.30 -34.43 29.29
N GLN A 483 -18.79 -35.67 29.14
CA GLN A 483 -18.59 -36.48 27.91
C GLN A 483 -19.71 -37.54 27.72
N VAL A 484 -19.93 -38.01 26.47
CA VAL A 484 -20.59 -39.32 26.17
C VAL A 484 -19.91 -39.99 24.94
N VAL A 485 -19.78 -41.33 25.01
CA VAL A 485 -19.20 -42.30 24.06
C VAL A 485 -20.32 -43.07 23.32
N LEU A 486 -20.07 -43.59 22.09
CA LEU A 486 -20.47 -44.92 21.52
C LEU A 486 -20.42 -44.88 19.96
N THR A 487 -19.46 -45.55 19.30
CA THR A 487 -19.42 -46.90 18.65
C THR A 487 -19.56 -46.91 17.12
N ASP A 488 -18.57 -47.58 16.50
CA ASP A 488 -18.29 -47.81 15.09
C ASP A 488 -19.30 -48.72 14.36
N ASN A 489 -19.49 -48.50 13.05
CA ASN A 489 -19.72 -49.56 12.07
C ASN A 489 -19.20 -49.12 10.68
N ARG A 490 -18.25 -49.90 10.16
CA ARG A 490 -17.50 -49.67 8.90
C ARG A 490 -18.20 -50.29 7.69
N LEU A 491 -18.17 -49.55 6.57
CA LEU A 491 -18.25 -50.04 5.19
C LEU A 491 -17.18 -49.31 4.36
N ASP A 492 -16.51 -50.08 3.49
CA ASP A 492 -15.33 -49.83 2.63
C ASP A 492 -14.65 -48.44 2.57
N THR A 493 -13.40 -48.38 3.06
CA THR A 493 -12.68 -47.17 3.49
C THR A 493 -11.53 -46.68 2.58
N SER A 494 -11.37 -47.16 1.34
CA SER A 494 -10.17 -46.83 0.54
C SER A 494 -10.35 -45.68 -0.47
N GLU A 495 -11.46 -45.58 -1.19
CA GLU A 495 -11.71 -44.46 -2.11
C GLU A 495 -12.48 -43.30 -1.47
N LEU A 496 -13.41 -43.60 -0.57
CA LEU A 496 -14.14 -42.58 0.20
C LEU A 496 -13.20 -41.78 1.10
N SER A 497 -12.15 -42.40 1.66
CA SER A 497 -11.22 -41.69 2.56
C SER A 497 -10.35 -40.64 1.87
N ARG A 498 -10.11 -40.73 0.56
CA ARG A 498 -9.36 -39.70 -0.18
C ARG A 498 -10.20 -38.46 -0.50
N LEU A 499 -11.48 -38.66 -0.82
CA LEU A 499 -12.44 -37.57 -1.01
C LEU A 499 -12.81 -36.94 0.33
N ASP A 500 -13.04 -37.75 1.37
CA ASP A 500 -13.30 -37.27 2.72
C ASP A 500 -12.09 -36.50 3.30
N GLN A 501 -10.85 -36.95 3.06
CA GLN A 501 -9.65 -36.22 3.47
C GLN A 501 -9.51 -34.86 2.78
N LEU A 502 -9.87 -34.75 1.49
CA LEU A 502 -9.87 -33.47 0.78
C LEU A 502 -11.00 -32.56 1.29
N VAL A 503 -12.20 -33.11 1.51
CA VAL A 503 -13.35 -32.37 2.07
C VAL A 503 -13.09 -31.91 3.50
N GLU A 504 -12.38 -32.70 4.30
CA GLU A 504 -12.00 -32.38 5.68
C GLU A 504 -10.80 -31.42 5.74
N TYR A 505 -9.89 -31.49 4.76
CA TYR A 505 -8.82 -30.52 4.56
C TYR A 505 -9.34 -29.14 4.12
N PHE A 506 -10.39 -29.10 3.30
CA PHE A 506 -11.13 -27.87 2.94
C PHE A 506 -12.33 -27.60 3.86
N GLY A 507 -12.53 -28.43 4.88
CA GLY A 507 -13.67 -28.41 5.78
C GLY A 507 -13.51 -27.36 6.85
N PHE A 508 -14.56 -26.58 7.09
CA PHE A 508 -14.57 -25.58 8.17
C PHE A 508 -14.40 -26.25 9.55
N GLN A 509 -13.25 -26.01 10.19
CA GLN A 509 -12.95 -26.56 11.52
C GLN A 509 -13.55 -25.66 12.60
N THR A 510 -14.74 -26.04 13.09
CA THR A 510 -15.46 -25.36 14.17
C THR A 510 -14.63 -25.37 15.45
N GLY A 511 -13.95 -24.26 15.73
CA GLY A 511 -13.11 -24.05 16.92
C GLY A 511 -11.71 -23.48 16.64
N LYS A 512 -11.22 -23.55 15.40
CA LYS A 512 -9.89 -23.05 15.03
C LYS A 512 -9.94 -21.76 14.21
N ASP A 513 -10.95 -21.63 13.35
CA ASP A 513 -11.14 -20.47 12.47
C ASP A 513 -12.30 -19.59 12.95
N SER A 514 -12.05 -18.29 13.08
CA SER A 514 -13.11 -17.33 13.37
C SER A 514 -14.03 -17.17 12.15
N SER A 515 -15.32 -16.96 12.36
CA SER A 515 -16.29 -16.72 11.27
C SER A 515 -15.93 -15.50 10.41
N SER A 516 -15.19 -14.53 10.96
CA SER A 516 -14.64 -13.41 10.21
C SER A 516 -13.55 -13.85 9.24
N ASN A 517 -12.58 -14.66 9.69
CA ASN A 517 -11.45 -15.07 8.84
C ASN A 517 -11.93 -15.85 7.60
N VAL A 518 -12.94 -16.70 7.78
CA VAL A 518 -13.53 -17.47 6.66
C VAL A 518 -14.29 -16.57 5.71
N ARG A 519 -15.09 -15.64 6.23
CA ARG A 519 -15.78 -14.65 5.39
C ARG A 519 -14.79 -13.82 4.58
N ASP A 520 -13.70 -13.38 5.21
CA ASP A 520 -12.69 -12.54 4.57
C ASP A 520 -11.92 -13.33 3.49
N ALA A 521 -11.56 -14.59 3.75
CA ALA A 521 -10.96 -15.47 2.76
C ALA A 521 -11.89 -15.76 1.57
N LEU A 522 -13.16 -16.06 1.83
CA LEU A 522 -14.16 -16.29 0.78
C LEU A 522 -14.43 -15.04 -0.05
N LEU A 523 -14.41 -13.85 0.57
CA LEU A 523 -14.53 -12.58 -0.14
C LEU A 523 -13.34 -12.36 -1.10
N VAL A 524 -12.12 -12.67 -0.66
CA VAL A 524 -10.93 -12.59 -1.52
C VAL A 524 -11.05 -13.54 -2.71
N ILE A 525 -11.46 -14.79 -2.48
CA ILE A 525 -11.64 -15.78 -3.55
C ILE A 525 -12.73 -15.33 -4.53
N ALA A 526 -13.88 -14.90 -4.04
CA ALA A 526 -14.98 -14.42 -4.88
C ALA A 526 -14.57 -13.18 -5.69
N THR A 527 -13.85 -12.23 -5.08
CA THR A 527 -13.34 -11.03 -5.77
C THR A 527 -12.34 -11.39 -6.87
N LEU A 528 -11.45 -12.36 -6.62
CA LEU A 528 -10.49 -12.84 -7.61
C LEU A 528 -11.18 -13.51 -8.80
N ILE A 529 -12.20 -14.35 -8.54
CA ILE A 529 -12.99 -15.01 -9.58
C ILE A 529 -13.75 -13.95 -10.40
N ALA A 530 -14.42 -13.00 -9.75
CA ALA A 530 -15.13 -11.91 -10.41
C ALA A 530 -14.19 -11.11 -11.33
N THR A 531 -13.01 -10.77 -10.83
CA THR A 531 -12.02 -9.99 -11.59
C THR A 531 -11.51 -10.77 -12.79
N THR A 532 -11.12 -12.03 -12.59
CA THR A 532 -10.55 -12.87 -13.65
C THR A 532 -11.57 -13.14 -14.74
N THR A 533 -12.82 -13.43 -14.37
CA THR A 533 -13.90 -13.69 -15.32
C THR A 533 -14.35 -12.42 -16.03
N TYR A 534 -14.41 -11.27 -15.35
CA TYR A 534 -14.71 -9.98 -15.98
C TYR A 534 -13.69 -9.63 -17.07
N GLN A 535 -12.39 -9.76 -16.77
CA GLN A 535 -11.32 -9.50 -17.73
C GLN A 535 -11.36 -10.48 -18.91
N ALA A 536 -11.56 -11.77 -18.63
CA ALA A 536 -11.62 -12.79 -19.67
C ALA A 536 -12.88 -12.66 -20.56
N GLY A 537 -13.97 -12.08 -20.05
CA GLY A 537 -15.16 -11.76 -20.83
C GLY A 537 -14.92 -10.61 -21.82
N LEU A 538 -14.24 -9.54 -21.39
CA LEU A 538 -13.90 -8.39 -22.25
C LEU A 538 -12.72 -8.66 -23.20
N SER A 539 -11.86 -9.61 -22.85
CA SER A 539 -10.69 -10.01 -23.63
C SER A 539 -10.65 -11.54 -23.73
N PRO A 540 -11.48 -12.13 -24.61
CA PRO A 540 -11.59 -13.56 -24.74
C PRO A 540 -10.25 -14.20 -25.17
N PRO A 541 -10.04 -15.50 -24.89
CA PRO A 541 -8.78 -16.16 -25.21
C PRO A 541 -8.39 -16.00 -26.67
N GLY A 542 -7.17 -15.52 -26.92
CA GLY A 542 -6.71 -15.19 -28.27
C GLY A 542 -7.03 -13.77 -28.73
N GLY A 543 -7.73 -12.97 -27.92
CA GLY A 543 -7.99 -11.55 -28.15
C GLY A 543 -9.15 -11.28 -29.11
N VAL A 544 -9.29 -10.02 -29.49
CA VAL A 544 -10.22 -9.55 -30.53
C VAL A 544 -9.42 -9.09 -31.75
N TRP A 545 -10.02 -9.14 -32.93
CA TRP A 545 -9.42 -8.60 -34.15
C TRP A 545 -9.19 -7.09 -34.02
N ALA A 546 -8.03 -6.60 -34.44
CA ALA A 546 -7.69 -5.17 -34.36
C ALA A 546 -8.13 -4.40 -35.61
N ASP A 547 -8.40 -5.10 -36.71
CA ASP A 547 -8.75 -4.57 -38.02
C ASP A 547 -9.83 -5.43 -38.72
N ASP A 548 -10.42 -4.85 -39.77
CA ASP A 548 -11.37 -5.54 -40.64
C ASP A 548 -10.63 -6.34 -41.73
N SER A 549 -11.18 -7.50 -42.11
CA SER A 549 -10.60 -8.33 -43.17
C SER A 549 -10.54 -7.60 -44.51
N LYS A 550 -9.43 -7.76 -45.23
CA LYS A 550 -9.20 -7.17 -46.55
C LYS A 550 -9.71 -8.08 -47.67
N PRO A 551 -10.03 -7.54 -48.86
CA PRO A 551 -10.41 -8.36 -50.01
C PRO A 551 -9.31 -9.36 -50.38
N GLY A 552 -9.57 -10.66 -50.22
CA GLY A 552 -8.62 -11.74 -50.48
C GLY A 552 -8.21 -12.57 -49.25
N ASP A 553 -8.60 -12.16 -48.04
CA ASP A 553 -8.31 -12.93 -46.83
C ASP A 553 -9.07 -14.26 -46.79
N LEU A 554 -8.39 -15.32 -46.31
CA LEU A 554 -8.91 -16.69 -46.22
C LEU A 554 -10.16 -16.84 -45.35
N LYS A 555 -10.35 -15.94 -44.37
CA LYS A 555 -11.55 -15.89 -43.52
C LYS A 555 -11.95 -14.44 -43.23
N PRO A 556 -13.17 -14.03 -43.59
CA PRO A 556 -13.66 -12.69 -43.26
C PRO A 556 -13.80 -12.52 -41.75
N HIS A 557 -13.36 -11.36 -41.25
CA HIS A 557 -13.41 -10.98 -39.84
C HIS A 557 -13.59 -9.47 -39.73
N ILE A 558 -14.07 -9.02 -38.57
CA ILE A 558 -14.41 -7.62 -38.29
C ILE A 558 -13.67 -7.22 -37.02
N ALA A 559 -13.13 -6.00 -37.00
CA ALA A 559 -12.48 -5.42 -35.84
C ALA A 559 -13.40 -5.48 -34.61
N GLY A 560 -12.83 -5.84 -33.46
CA GLY A 560 -13.56 -5.97 -32.19
C GLY A 560 -14.23 -7.32 -31.96
N LYS A 561 -14.26 -8.23 -32.96
CA LYS A 561 -14.82 -9.59 -32.78
C LYS A 561 -13.78 -10.54 -32.18
N ALA A 562 -14.18 -11.43 -31.25
CA ALA A 562 -13.27 -12.44 -30.70
C ALA A 562 -12.59 -13.30 -31.78
N ILE A 563 -11.28 -13.44 -31.65
CA ILE A 563 -10.49 -14.33 -32.52
C ILE A 563 -10.91 -15.78 -32.30
N LEU A 564 -11.22 -16.17 -31.05
CA LEU A 564 -11.66 -17.54 -30.75
C LEU A 564 -13.02 -17.87 -31.40
N SER A 565 -13.97 -16.93 -31.43
CA SER A 565 -15.26 -17.15 -32.08
C SER A 565 -15.09 -17.38 -33.60
N SER A 566 -14.14 -16.69 -34.23
CA SER A 566 -13.79 -16.88 -35.65
C SER A 566 -13.09 -18.22 -35.96
N LYS A 567 -12.49 -18.87 -34.95
CA LYS A 567 -11.79 -20.16 -35.09
C LYS A 567 -12.70 -21.35 -34.79
N SER A 568 -13.44 -21.32 -33.68
CA SER A 568 -14.33 -22.39 -33.24
C SER A 568 -15.44 -21.85 -32.33
N TRP A 569 -16.66 -21.78 -32.87
CA TRP A 569 -17.82 -21.28 -32.14
C TRP A 569 -18.19 -22.14 -30.92
N ILE A 570 -17.94 -23.46 -30.96
CA ILE A 570 -18.22 -24.40 -29.86
C ILE A 570 -17.29 -24.13 -28.66
N GLN A 571 -16.00 -23.93 -28.92
CA GLN A 571 -15.02 -23.63 -27.88
C GLN A 571 -15.27 -22.26 -27.28
N PHE A 572 -15.59 -21.27 -28.13
CA PHE A 572 -15.95 -19.94 -27.69
C PHE A 572 -17.21 -19.95 -26.81
N GLY A 573 -18.28 -20.61 -27.25
CA GLY A 573 -19.52 -20.74 -26.48
C GLY A 573 -19.31 -21.44 -25.14
N SER A 574 -18.52 -22.52 -25.11
CA SER A 574 -18.21 -23.25 -23.86
C SER A 574 -17.43 -22.38 -22.87
N PHE A 575 -16.44 -21.63 -23.36
CA PHE A 575 -15.69 -20.67 -22.56
C PHE A 575 -16.63 -19.58 -22.00
N PHE A 576 -17.42 -18.96 -22.87
CA PHE A 576 -18.28 -17.84 -22.52
C PHE A 576 -19.33 -18.19 -21.46
N ILE A 577 -19.96 -19.36 -21.58
CA ILE A 577 -20.94 -19.85 -20.61
C ILE A 577 -20.27 -20.09 -19.24
N CYS A 578 -19.17 -20.84 -19.20
CA CYS A 578 -18.47 -21.12 -17.95
C CYS A 578 -17.96 -19.84 -17.27
N ASN A 579 -17.45 -18.90 -18.07
CA ASN A 579 -16.92 -17.64 -17.58
C ASN A 579 -18.03 -16.76 -16.99
N THR A 580 -19.18 -16.67 -17.66
CA THR A 580 -20.35 -15.92 -17.19
C THR A 580 -20.94 -16.52 -15.93
N VAL A 581 -21.09 -17.85 -15.86
CA VAL A 581 -21.55 -18.53 -14.64
C VAL A 581 -20.58 -18.29 -13.47
N GLY A 582 -19.27 -18.35 -13.71
CA GLY A 582 -18.27 -18.06 -12.69
C GLY A 582 -18.34 -16.61 -12.18
N PHE A 583 -18.56 -15.66 -13.10
CA PHE A 583 -18.73 -14.26 -12.78
C PHE A 583 -19.98 -14.02 -11.92
N ASP A 584 -21.15 -14.46 -12.38
CA ASP A 584 -22.43 -14.22 -11.69
C ASP A 584 -22.45 -14.87 -10.29
N LEU A 585 -21.95 -16.10 -10.16
CA LEU A 585 -21.83 -16.76 -8.87
C LEU A 585 -20.90 -15.99 -7.92
N SER A 586 -19.78 -15.47 -8.42
CA SER A 586 -18.84 -14.72 -7.58
C SER A 586 -19.44 -13.41 -7.04
N LEU A 587 -20.24 -12.69 -7.84
CA LEU A 587 -20.94 -11.48 -7.40
C LEU A 587 -22.05 -11.81 -6.40
N PHE A 588 -22.74 -12.94 -6.56
CA PHE A 588 -23.69 -13.45 -5.58
C PHE A 588 -23.00 -13.71 -4.22
N PHE A 589 -21.84 -14.37 -4.22
CA PHE A 589 -21.06 -14.59 -3.00
C PHE A 589 -20.64 -13.28 -2.32
N ILE A 590 -20.16 -12.30 -3.08
CA ILE A 590 -19.80 -10.98 -2.55
C ILE A 590 -21.03 -10.33 -1.90
N THR A 591 -22.20 -10.40 -2.54
CA THR A 591 -23.46 -9.86 -2.00
C THR A 591 -23.87 -10.52 -0.68
N VAL A 592 -23.80 -11.84 -0.59
CA VAL A 592 -24.14 -12.58 0.63
C VAL A 592 -23.15 -12.30 1.76
N LEU A 593 -21.85 -12.33 1.46
CA LEU A 593 -20.78 -12.16 2.47
C LEU A 593 -20.69 -10.72 2.99
N THR A 594 -21.17 -9.73 2.23
CA THR A 594 -21.20 -8.31 2.64
C THR A 594 -22.55 -7.84 3.18
N ALA A 595 -23.51 -8.74 3.43
CA ALA A 595 -24.87 -8.38 3.84
C ALA A 595 -24.98 -7.53 5.11
N ARG A 596 -23.96 -7.51 5.98
CA ARG A 596 -23.90 -6.72 7.23
C ARG A 596 -22.97 -5.49 7.16
N PHE A 597 -22.53 -5.10 5.96
CA PHE A 597 -21.61 -3.98 5.76
C PHE A 597 -22.34 -2.63 5.82
N PRO A 598 -21.78 -1.58 6.45
CA PRO A 598 -22.45 -0.29 6.63
C PRO A 598 -22.65 0.52 5.33
N LEU A 599 -21.93 0.22 4.25
CA LEU A 599 -22.07 0.84 2.91
C LEU A 599 -22.74 -0.11 1.90
N ARG A 600 -23.78 -0.83 2.33
CA ARG A 600 -24.43 -1.86 1.52
C ARG A 600 -25.01 -1.29 0.23
N LEU A 601 -25.59 -0.09 0.26
CA LEU A 601 -26.27 0.48 -0.91
C LEU A 601 -25.26 0.84 -2.01
N GLU A 602 -24.18 1.51 -1.64
CA GLU A 602 -23.11 1.91 -2.55
C GLU A 602 -22.45 0.68 -3.18
N LEU A 603 -22.18 -0.35 -2.37
CA LEU A 603 -21.62 -1.61 -2.86
C LEU A 603 -22.58 -2.33 -3.81
N GLN A 604 -23.88 -2.38 -3.50
CA GLN A 604 -24.87 -3.01 -4.38
C GLN A 604 -25.03 -2.26 -5.70
N LEU A 605 -24.97 -0.92 -5.70
CA LEU A 605 -24.97 -0.12 -6.92
C LEU A 605 -23.72 -0.41 -7.78
N CYS A 606 -22.55 -0.54 -7.16
CA CYS A 606 -21.32 -0.91 -7.86
C CYS A 606 -21.38 -2.32 -8.45
N LEU A 607 -21.89 -3.31 -7.70
CA LEU A 607 -22.05 -4.68 -8.18
C LEU A 607 -23.06 -4.75 -9.34
N PHE A 608 -24.18 -4.01 -9.24
CA PHE A 608 -25.16 -3.90 -10.31
C PHE A 608 -24.56 -3.26 -11.57
N ALA A 609 -23.81 -2.16 -11.41
CA ALA A 609 -23.10 -1.53 -12.51
C ALA A 609 -22.10 -2.48 -13.16
N LEU A 610 -21.38 -3.28 -12.36
CA LEU A 610 -20.41 -4.27 -12.85
C LEU A 610 -21.08 -5.41 -13.63
N THR A 611 -22.22 -5.92 -13.16
CA THR A 611 -23.03 -6.90 -13.90
C THR A 611 -23.51 -6.31 -15.23
N PHE A 612 -24.04 -5.09 -15.20
CA PHE A 612 -24.51 -4.41 -16.39
C PHE A 612 -23.38 -4.18 -17.41
N THR A 613 -22.22 -3.68 -16.99
CA THR A 613 -21.08 -3.45 -17.89
C THR A 613 -20.49 -4.75 -18.42
N TYR A 614 -20.52 -5.85 -17.65
CA TYR A 614 -20.09 -7.15 -18.12
C TYR A 614 -20.99 -7.67 -19.25
N HIS A 615 -22.31 -7.66 -19.05
CA HIS A 615 -23.23 -8.18 -20.07
C HIS A 615 -23.27 -7.29 -21.33
N VAL A 616 -23.22 -5.96 -21.16
CA VAL A 616 -23.16 -5.01 -22.29
C VAL A 616 -21.79 -5.03 -22.99
N GLY A 617 -20.69 -5.18 -22.24
CA GLY A 617 -19.35 -5.31 -22.84
C GLY A 617 -19.20 -6.58 -23.67
N CYS A 618 -19.84 -7.66 -23.22
CA CYS A 618 -19.93 -8.93 -23.95
C CYS A 618 -21.01 -8.94 -25.05
N GLU A 619 -21.81 -7.88 -25.20
CA GLU A 619 -22.94 -7.82 -26.16
C GLU A 619 -22.53 -7.57 -27.61
N ASN A 620 -21.30 -7.13 -27.85
CA ASN A 620 -20.80 -6.79 -29.19
C ASN A 620 -20.41 -8.00 -30.06
N GLU A 621 -20.74 -9.22 -29.64
CA GLU A 621 -20.43 -10.44 -30.40
C GLU A 621 -21.70 -11.15 -30.91
N ASP A 622 -21.79 -11.29 -32.24
CA ASP A 622 -22.73 -12.06 -33.08
C ASP A 622 -24.19 -12.27 -32.62
N LYS A 623 -25.12 -12.01 -33.54
CA LYS A 623 -26.57 -12.25 -33.38
C LYS A 623 -26.94 -13.69 -32.98
N GLU A 624 -26.10 -14.69 -33.25
CA GLU A 624 -26.33 -16.10 -32.86
C GLU A 624 -26.20 -16.34 -31.33
N ILE A 625 -25.52 -15.46 -30.60
CA ILE A 625 -25.38 -15.53 -29.13
C ILE A 625 -26.65 -15.09 -28.39
N GLN A 626 -27.59 -14.40 -29.07
CA GLN A 626 -28.88 -14.02 -28.47
C GLN A 626 -29.72 -15.22 -28.01
N GLY A 627 -29.61 -16.38 -28.67
CA GLY A 627 -30.33 -17.60 -28.26
C GLY A 627 -29.75 -18.26 -27.00
N LEU A 628 -28.42 -18.21 -26.82
CA LEU A 628 -27.75 -18.71 -25.61
C LEU A 628 -27.91 -17.75 -24.42
N LYS A 629 -28.06 -16.44 -24.69
CA LYS A 629 -28.40 -15.42 -23.68
C LYS A 629 -29.74 -15.69 -23.00
N GLN A 630 -30.75 -16.18 -23.72
CA GLN A 630 -32.01 -16.59 -23.10
C GLN A 630 -31.80 -17.72 -22.09
N VAL A 631 -30.86 -18.64 -22.30
CA VAL A 631 -30.57 -19.70 -21.32
C VAL A 631 -29.83 -19.16 -20.09
N GLY A 632 -28.87 -18.25 -20.27
CA GLY A 632 -28.17 -17.59 -19.17
C GLY A 632 -29.05 -16.64 -18.33
N LEU A 633 -29.87 -15.82 -18.99
CA LEU A 633 -30.89 -14.99 -18.35
C LEU A 633 -31.99 -15.84 -17.71
N PHE A 634 -32.40 -16.96 -18.31
CA PHE A 634 -33.38 -17.87 -17.70
C PHE A 634 -32.83 -18.59 -16.47
N VAL A 635 -31.53 -18.91 -16.44
CA VAL A 635 -30.84 -19.42 -15.24
C VAL A 635 -30.74 -18.32 -14.17
N CYS A 636 -30.49 -17.07 -14.55
CA CYS A 636 -30.52 -15.92 -13.62
C CYS A 636 -31.94 -15.63 -13.09
N GLU A 637 -32.96 -15.63 -13.95
CA GLU A 637 -34.37 -15.46 -13.57
C GLU A 637 -34.85 -16.62 -12.68
N LEU A 638 -34.43 -17.86 -12.94
CA LEU A 638 -34.72 -19.01 -12.05
C LEU A 638 -34.09 -18.86 -10.66
N PHE A 639 -32.95 -18.17 -10.54
CA PHE A 639 -32.31 -17.84 -9.27
C PHE A 639 -32.95 -16.60 -8.61
N GLU A 640 -33.30 -15.56 -9.37
CA GLU A 640 -33.95 -14.34 -8.84
C GLU A 640 -35.42 -14.56 -8.43
N LEU A 641 -36.21 -15.33 -9.18
CA LEU A 641 -37.62 -15.62 -8.85
C LEU A 641 -37.79 -16.47 -7.58
N LYS A 642 -36.78 -17.24 -7.18
CA LYS A 642 -36.79 -17.93 -5.87
C LYS A 642 -36.40 -17.03 -4.70
N ILE A 643 -35.76 -15.89 -4.96
CA ILE A 643 -35.26 -14.97 -3.92
C ILE A 643 -36.26 -13.82 -3.65
N ALA A 644 -37.18 -13.53 -4.57
CA ALA A 644 -38.24 -12.55 -4.35
C ALA A 644 -39.41 -13.04 -3.46
N PHE A 645 -39.52 -14.35 -3.18
CA PHE A 645 -40.73 -14.95 -2.58
C PHE A 645 -40.62 -15.75 -1.26
N PRO A 646 -39.59 -15.65 -0.38
CA PRO A 646 -39.68 -16.24 0.96
C PRO A 646 -40.04 -15.22 2.05
N ALA A 647 -40.81 -14.17 1.73
CA ALA A 647 -41.45 -13.32 2.74
C ALA A 647 -42.87 -13.79 3.13
N VAL A 648 -43.47 -14.76 2.42
CA VAL A 648 -44.83 -15.26 2.70
C VAL A 648 -44.91 -16.75 2.35
N CYS A 649 -45.29 -17.58 3.32
CA CYS A 649 -45.55 -19.03 3.23
C CYS A 649 -44.33 -19.97 3.39
N GLY A 650 -44.22 -20.56 4.58
CA GLY A 650 -43.37 -21.73 4.82
C GLY A 650 -44.01 -23.01 4.25
N PHE A 651 -43.20 -23.81 3.55
CA PHE A 651 -43.42 -25.25 3.35
C PHE A 651 -42.07 -25.92 3.07
N GLY A 652 -41.81 -27.04 3.76
CA GLY A 652 -40.61 -27.85 3.60
C GLY A 652 -40.76 -28.93 2.54
N SER A 653 -39.69 -29.19 1.78
CA SER A 653 -39.15 -30.52 1.44
C SER A 653 -37.88 -30.38 0.56
N PRO A 654 -36.82 -31.18 0.75
CA PRO A 654 -35.61 -31.09 -0.06
C PRO A 654 -35.72 -31.98 -1.32
N CYS A 655 -35.63 -31.38 -2.51
CA CYS A 655 -35.41 -32.14 -3.75
C CYS A 655 -33.91 -32.45 -3.91
N THR A 656 -33.57 -33.73 -4.06
CA THR A 656 -32.20 -34.27 -4.09
C THR A 656 -31.54 -34.20 -5.47
N LEU A 657 -30.22 -33.94 -5.44
CA LEU A 657 -29.28 -33.71 -6.55
C LEU A 657 -28.94 -35.00 -7.36
N SER A 658 -29.89 -35.91 -7.57
CA SER A 658 -29.62 -37.23 -8.14
C SER A 658 -29.73 -37.29 -9.68
N SER A 659 -30.25 -36.27 -10.36
CA SER A 659 -30.65 -36.40 -11.77
C SER A 659 -29.66 -35.84 -12.80
N PHE A 660 -28.49 -35.34 -12.39
CA PHE A 660 -27.59 -34.60 -13.30
C PHE A 660 -26.36 -35.38 -13.81
N VAL A 661 -26.12 -36.61 -13.35
CA VAL A 661 -24.82 -37.28 -13.54
C VAL A 661 -24.72 -38.16 -14.80
N TYR A 662 -25.79 -38.38 -15.57
CA TYR A 662 -25.77 -39.49 -16.55
C TYR A 662 -25.50 -39.18 -18.03
N VAL A 663 -25.12 -37.96 -18.46
CA VAL A 663 -25.14 -37.66 -19.92
C VAL A 663 -23.80 -37.32 -20.60
N PHE A 664 -22.73 -36.89 -19.93
CA PHE A 664 -21.54 -36.42 -20.69
C PHE A 664 -20.20 -36.91 -20.13
N GLY A 665 -19.49 -37.69 -20.94
CA GLY A 665 -18.16 -38.25 -20.68
C GLY A 665 -17.07 -37.21 -20.41
N LEU A 666 -16.09 -37.64 -19.62
CA LEU A 666 -15.21 -36.84 -18.74
C LEU A 666 -14.09 -36.05 -19.45
N ASN A 667 -13.75 -34.86 -18.91
CA ASN A 667 -12.53 -34.05 -19.18
C ASN A 667 -12.11 -33.31 -17.86
N PRO A 668 -10.82 -32.95 -17.64
CA PRO A 668 -10.28 -32.57 -16.32
C PRO A 668 -10.63 -31.15 -15.84
N THR A 669 -11.41 -30.38 -16.58
CA THR A 669 -11.96 -29.08 -16.13
C THR A 669 -13.10 -29.21 -15.12
N TRP A 670 -13.70 -30.40 -14.97
CA TRP A 670 -14.80 -30.65 -14.03
C TRP A 670 -14.37 -30.74 -12.55
N TYR A 671 -13.07 -30.89 -12.25
CA TYR A 671 -12.58 -30.89 -10.87
C TYR A 671 -12.92 -29.60 -10.11
N VAL A 672 -12.95 -28.46 -10.82
CA VAL A 672 -13.31 -27.16 -10.23
C VAL A 672 -14.82 -27.06 -9.98
N ALA A 673 -15.66 -27.53 -10.91
CA ALA A 673 -17.12 -27.52 -10.73
C ALA A 673 -17.59 -28.51 -9.65
N VAL A 674 -16.94 -29.67 -9.53
CA VAL A 674 -17.17 -30.63 -8.45
C VAL A 674 -16.67 -30.09 -7.11
N ALA A 675 -15.48 -29.47 -7.08
CA ALA A 675 -14.99 -28.79 -5.87
C ALA A 675 -15.92 -27.64 -5.43
N ILE A 676 -16.46 -26.88 -6.39
CA ILE A 676 -17.45 -25.83 -6.14
C ILE A 676 -18.75 -26.43 -5.56
N SER A 677 -19.30 -27.51 -6.13
CA SER A 677 -20.51 -28.18 -5.61
C SER A 677 -20.31 -28.81 -4.22
N VAL A 678 -19.11 -29.32 -3.93
CA VAL A 678 -18.73 -29.87 -2.62
C VAL A 678 -18.59 -28.77 -1.57
N VAL A 679 -18.06 -27.61 -1.95
CA VAL A 679 -18.06 -26.41 -1.09
C VAL A 679 -19.48 -25.86 -0.90
N MET A 680 -20.32 -25.89 -1.93
CA MET A 680 -21.72 -25.41 -1.90
C MET A 680 -22.64 -26.21 -0.97
N THR A 681 -22.32 -27.47 -0.68
CA THR A 681 -23.13 -28.36 0.19
C THR A 681 -22.55 -28.51 1.60
N SER A 682 -21.41 -27.88 1.89
CA SER A 682 -20.73 -27.95 3.18
C SER A 682 -21.50 -27.22 4.29
N ASN A 683 -21.46 -27.80 5.50
CA ASN A 683 -22.05 -27.27 6.75
C ASN A 683 -21.63 -25.82 7.07
N ALA A 684 -20.53 -25.32 6.49
CA ALA A 684 -20.09 -23.94 6.61
C ALA A 684 -21.12 -22.93 6.08
N PHE A 685 -21.82 -23.25 4.97
CA PHE A 685 -22.80 -22.35 4.34
C PHE A 685 -24.08 -22.22 5.18
N ARG A 686 -24.53 -23.32 5.81
CA ARG A 686 -25.68 -23.33 6.73
C ARG A 686 -25.39 -22.57 8.03
N THR A 687 -24.16 -22.64 8.52
CA THR A 687 -23.73 -21.95 9.74
C THR A 687 -23.61 -20.43 9.54
N LEU A 688 -23.20 -19.97 8.35
CA LEU A 688 -23.10 -18.56 7.99
C LEU A 688 -24.46 -17.86 7.83
N LEU A 689 -25.51 -18.59 7.47
CA LEU A 689 -26.88 -18.07 7.29
C LEU A 689 -27.68 -17.97 8.61
N GLY A 690 -27.17 -18.50 9.72
CA GLY A 690 -27.82 -18.39 11.02
C GLY A 690 -29.08 -19.25 11.19
N GLU A 691 -29.29 -20.28 10.35
CA GLU A 691 -30.38 -21.24 10.56
C GLU A 691 -29.93 -22.34 11.53
N SER A 692 -30.20 -22.13 12.82
CA SER A 692 -30.40 -23.24 13.75
C SER A 692 -31.81 -23.80 13.50
N LEU A 693 -31.95 -24.77 12.59
CA LEU A 693 -33.16 -25.60 12.52
C LEU A 693 -33.04 -26.73 13.54
N PRO A 694 -33.91 -26.81 14.57
CA PRO A 694 -34.06 -28.03 15.34
C PRO A 694 -34.72 -29.09 14.44
N ILE A 695 -34.26 -30.34 14.59
CA ILE A 695 -34.92 -31.53 14.02
C ILE A 695 -36.31 -31.66 14.63
#